data_AF-N0E0J5-F1
#
_entry.id   AF-N0E0J5-F1
#
_cell.length_a   1.000
_cell.length_b   1.000
_cell.length_c   1.000
_cell.angle_alpha   90.00
_cell.angle_beta   90.00
_cell.angle_gamma   90.00
#
_symmetry.space_group_name_H-M   'P 1'
#
loop_
_entity.id
_entity.type
_entity.pdbx_description
1 polymer ?
#
loop_
_entity_poly.entity_id
_entity_poly.type
_entity_poly.pdbx_seq_one_letter_code
_entity_poly.pdbx_strand_id
1 'polypeptide(L)'
;MIGMRDALTLAHTKIRSKRLRLIITTIVSGLVFGVMAGATILVDGMSKSLTEFARQNLDGRFLVSGTPNYYGPVDFNPSDATLIAEVRKYHAAYLAERKAAAKRYGIEYDERSEIQPVTEDTNPNVPAEFRKQINVQSVAWQRYSKDHPSSATPKDAKAFRALVDPLGATTVYEPKNLGHLSLTLLPAGTEDLTTTSTGEPSKEMQTAIGQGQYTVVPNELVAPFIAPANNAREPAQGVPVLLSADDAATVFQKTVDLPKRPKDQAAQVRWFKGVRDAVNGATFVSCYRNDAERAKIEEARAQAQEIAANRGNRDYVQPDLLLALPTTPCGQVTVTKDTRTAELKKVQDNQKAFEQEFNPTPAPRAELVTFQVVGLLPSPGQANSGIDAVLSILVGTNYGFGAVIPSDSLASLPDTLRHDSLFAIPAPVNNDPWMGPMSQDMFIASFPSVEKARTAVASNSCQMNWTPACESMPFSLGAYGTNYLTVDDIVRQLRPVILTLLIIAFTIATIIIWAMMGRVMADSRRETAVFRAIGAKRSDIAAVYVTYSVWVAVRIVIFAAALGLIIAGTVHVLFADRATKTAQLAYAVFTPEPTFSFLGFRNPVLWLILGGIVVMSLIAITPPLLRNIRRNPIKDMRDE
;
A
#
# COMPACT_ATOMS: atom_id res chain seq x y z
N MET A 1 23.19 4.63 67.02
CA MET A 1 22.47 4.97 65.77
C MET A 1 22.64 3.81 64.82
N ILE A 2 21.57 3.34 64.19
CA ILE A 2 21.66 2.25 63.21
C ILE A 2 22.37 2.81 61.97
N GLY A 3 23.57 2.33 61.67
CA GLY A 3 24.30 2.74 60.47
C GLY A 3 23.70 2.12 59.21
N MET A 4 24.11 2.61 58.03
CA MET A 4 23.64 2.06 56.74
C MET A 4 23.95 0.56 56.59
N ARG A 5 25.10 0.11 57.15
CA ARG A 5 25.49 -1.31 57.19
C ARG A 5 24.56 -2.16 58.06
N ASP A 6 24.11 -1.62 59.19
CA ASP A 6 23.19 -2.33 60.10
C ASP A 6 21.80 -2.43 59.47
N ALA A 7 21.34 -1.37 58.79
CA ALA A 7 20.08 -1.37 58.05
C ALA A 7 20.07 -2.42 56.93
N LEU A 8 21.20 -2.59 56.21
CA LEU A 8 21.38 -3.64 55.20
C LEU A 8 21.34 -5.04 55.82
N THR A 9 22.03 -5.26 56.95
CA THR A 9 22.05 -6.55 57.64
C THR A 9 20.66 -6.96 58.14
N LEU A 10 19.94 -6.01 58.76
CA LEU A 10 18.57 -6.19 59.26
C LEU A 10 17.58 -6.44 58.12
N ALA A 11 17.69 -5.69 57.02
CA ALA A 11 16.88 -5.94 55.82
C ALA A 11 17.14 -7.33 55.24
N HIS A 12 18.41 -7.77 55.19
CA HIS A 12 18.78 -9.11 54.73
C HIS A 12 18.20 -10.23 55.60
N THR A 13 18.17 -10.05 56.93
CA THR A 13 17.57 -11.03 57.84
C THR A 13 16.06 -11.15 57.60
N LYS A 14 15.39 -10.01 57.36
CA LYS A 14 13.95 -9.96 57.05
C LYS A 14 13.59 -10.65 55.73
N ILE A 15 14.46 -10.53 54.72
CA ILE A 15 14.32 -11.24 53.45
C ILE A 15 14.40 -12.76 53.67
N ARG A 16 15.28 -13.23 54.56
CA ARG A 16 15.42 -14.67 54.84
C ARG A 16 14.22 -15.25 55.61
N SER A 17 13.56 -14.50 56.47
CA SER A 17 12.43 -15.00 57.26
C SER A 17 11.10 -15.04 56.49
N LYS A 18 10.95 -14.23 55.42
CA LYS A 18 9.71 -14.15 54.63
C LYS A 18 9.88 -14.62 53.17
N ARG A 19 10.78 -15.58 52.94
CA ARG A 19 11.20 -16.08 51.61
C ARG A 19 10.04 -16.42 50.67
N LEU A 20 9.02 -17.16 51.14
CA LEU A 20 7.93 -17.63 50.27
C LEU A 20 7.09 -16.47 49.70
N ARG A 21 6.69 -15.50 50.54
CA ARG A 21 5.94 -14.31 50.08
C ARG A 21 6.76 -13.47 49.11
N LEU A 22 8.05 -13.30 49.39
CA LEU A 22 8.95 -12.53 48.55
C LEU A 22 9.15 -13.18 47.17
N ILE A 23 9.25 -14.51 47.11
CA ILE A 23 9.30 -15.26 45.85
C ILE A 23 8.02 -15.05 45.03
N ILE A 24 6.85 -15.22 45.65
CA ILE A 24 5.55 -15.05 44.97
C ILE A 24 5.41 -13.64 44.39
N THR A 25 5.71 -12.59 45.17
CA THR A 25 5.62 -11.21 44.68
C THR A 25 6.62 -10.93 43.56
N THR A 26 7.83 -11.50 43.64
CA THR A 26 8.85 -11.35 42.61
C THR A 26 8.40 -12.02 41.31
N ILE A 27 7.83 -13.23 41.38
CA ILE A 27 7.35 -13.96 40.20
C ILE A 27 6.14 -13.25 39.57
N VAL A 28 5.12 -12.90 40.35
CA VAL A 28 3.90 -12.28 39.81
C VAL A 28 4.20 -10.94 39.15
N SER A 29 4.94 -10.07 39.83
CA SER A 29 5.30 -8.74 39.29
C SER A 29 6.31 -8.88 38.15
N GLY A 30 7.30 -9.76 38.33
CA GLY A 30 8.37 -9.98 37.37
C GLY A 30 7.89 -10.63 36.07
N LEU A 31 6.83 -11.45 36.09
CA LEU A 31 6.25 -12.06 34.89
C LEU A 31 5.57 -10.99 34.02
N VAL A 32 4.74 -10.15 34.63
CA VAL A 32 4.04 -9.06 33.93
C VAL A 32 5.04 -8.07 33.32
N PHE A 33 6.00 -7.57 34.12
CA PHE A 33 7.01 -6.64 33.62
C PHE A 33 7.99 -7.30 32.65
N GLY A 34 8.31 -8.59 32.83
CA GLY A 34 9.22 -9.31 31.96
C GLY A 34 8.63 -9.59 30.58
N VAL A 35 7.34 -9.93 30.48
CA VAL A 35 6.64 -10.04 29.20
C VAL A 35 6.61 -8.70 28.46
N MET A 36 6.30 -7.60 29.14
CA MET A 36 6.32 -6.26 28.54
C MET A 36 7.73 -5.83 28.11
N ALA A 37 8.75 -6.11 28.92
CA ALA A 37 10.14 -5.85 28.56
C ALA A 37 10.56 -6.67 27.32
N GLY A 38 10.21 -7.96 27.27
CA GLY A 38 10.46 -8.82 26.12
C GLY A 38 9.78 -8.30 24.84
N ALA A 39 8.50 -7.94 24.92
CA ALA A 39 7.78 -7.36 23.78
C ALA A 39 8.43 -6.05 23.29
N THR A 40 8.87 -5.19 24.21
CA THR A 40 9.55 -3.92 23.87
C THR A 40 10.88 -4.16 23.16
N ILE A 41 11.67 -5.13 23.63
CA ILE A 41 12.95 -5.51 23.01
C ILE A 41 12.72 -6.05 21.58
N LEU A 42 11.71 -6.92 21.43
CA LEU A 42 11.34 -7.52 20.14
C LEU A 42 10.96 -6.47 19.09
N VAL A 43 10.09 -5.54 19.48
CA VAL A 43 9.61 -4.47 18.60
C VAL A 43 10.73 -3.53 18.16
N ASP A 44 11.62 -3.14 19.09
CA ASP A 44 12.76 -2.26 18.80
C ASP A 44 13.75 -2.93 17.84
N GLY A 45 14.08 -4.21 18.07
CA GLY A 45 14.98 -4.96 17.19
C GLY A 45 14.39 -5.13 15.78
N MET A 46 13.09 -5.46 15.72
CA MET A 46 12.36 -5.63 14.47
C MET A 46 12.37 -4.34 13.63
N SER A 47 12.01 -3.20 14.22
CA SER A 47 12.02 -1.89 13.54
C SER A 47 13.42 -1.52 13.02
N LYS A 48 14.45 -1.74 13.84
CA LYS A 48 15.84 -1.52 13.44
C LYS A 48 16.25 -2.40 12.25
N SER A 49 15.91 -3.68 12.28
CA SER A 49 16.25 -4.63 11.22
C SER A 49 15.61 -4.25 9.90
N LEU A 50 14.31 -3.90 9.92
CA LEU A 50 13.60 -3.45 8.72
C LEU A 50 14.18 -2.17 8.14
N THR A 51 14.57 -1.23 9.00
CA THR A 51 15.24 0.00 8.56
C THR A 51 16.59 -0.31 7.90
N GLU A 52 17.32 -1.31 8.38
CA GLU A 52 18.60 -1.71 7.78
C GLU A 52 18.42 -2.39 6.42
N PHE A 53 17.44 -3.29 6.29
CA PHE A 53 17.06 -3.87 4.99
C PHE A 53 16.57 -2.80 4.01
N ALA A 54 15.73 -1.88 4.48
CA ALA A 54 15.25 -0.75 3.68
C ALA A 54 16.40 0.19 3.29
N ARG A 55 17.43 0.36 4.12
CA ARG A 55 18.62 1.16 3.80
C ARG A 55 19.50 0.48 2.75
N GLN A 56 19.64 -0.84 2.80
CA GLN A 56 20.39 -1.56 1.77
C GLN A 56 19.63 -1.65 0.45
N ASN A 57 18.30 -1.64 0.50
CA ASN A 57 17.49 -1.46 -0.68
C ASN A 57 17.57 0.00 -1.17
N LEU A 58 17.68 0.22 -2.49
CA LEU A 58 17.64 1.55 -3.11
C LEU A 58 18.70 2.57 -2.62
N ASP A 59 19.88 2.12 -2.18
CA ASP A 59 21.01 2.97 -1.74
C ASP A 59 20.68 3.92 -0.58
N GLY A 60 19.88 3.47 0.40
CA GLY A 60 19.57 4.24 1.60
C GLY A 60 18.44 5.24 1.43
N ARG A 61 17.73 5.19 0.29
CA ARG A 61 16.62 6.08 -0.04
C ARG A 61 15.29 5.48 0.41
N PHE A 62 14.44 6.32 1.01
CA PHE A 62 13.10 5.96 1.45
C PHE A 62 12.07 6.56 0.50
N LEU A 63 11.31 5.71 -0.18
CA LEU A 63 10.37 6.15 -1.21
C LEU A 63 8.96 6.35 -0.64
N VAL A 64 8.32 7.43 -1.05
CA VAL A 64 6.93 7.77 -0.74
C VAL A 64 6.20 7.99 -2.05
N SER A 65 5.09 7.28 -2.27
CA SER A 65 4.20 7.55 -3.39
C SER A 65 3.20 8.63 -3.00
N GLY A 66 2.83 9.45 -3.96
CA GLY A 66 1.73 10.40 -3.87
C GLY A 66 0.75 10.19 -5.01
N THR A 67 -0.50 9.96 -4.66
CA THR A 67 -1.61 10.00 -5.63
C THR A 67 -2.38 11.30 -5.46
N PRO A 68 -2.78 11.97 -6.56
CA PRO A 68 -3.68 13.11 -6.51
C PRO A 68 -4.93 12.76 -5.69
N ASN A 69 -5.25 13.61 -4.72
CA ASN A 69 -6.46 13.47 -3.92
C ASN A 69 -7.54 14.38 -4.50
N TYR A 70 -8.57 13.80 -5.10
CA TYR A 70 -9.64 14.53 -5.78
C TYR A 70 -10.81 14.92 -4.88
N TYR A 71 -10.80 14.52 -3.60
CA TYR A 71 -11.77 15.02 -2.63
C TYR A 71 -11.44 16.47 -2.31
N GLY A 72 -12.35 17.39 -2.64
CA GLY A 72 -12.25 18.83 -2.39
C GLY A 72 -13.62 19.49 -2.42
N PRO A 73 -13.78 20.72 -1.89
CA PRO A 73 -15.03 21.46 -1.97
C PRO A 73 -15.41 21.66 -3.44
N VAL A 74 -16.58 21.16 -3.80
CA VAL A 74 -17.08 21.18 -5.17
C VAL A 74 -17.83 22.48 -5.39
N ASP A 75 -17.23 23.43 -6.12
CA ASP A 75 -17.89 24.66 -6.58
C ASP A 75 -18.75 24.44 -7.84
N PHE A 76 -19.21 23.20 -8.06
CA PHE A 76 -20.08 22.85 -9.19
C PHE A 76 -21.49 22.55 -8.70
N ASN A 77 -22.44 23.42 -9.06
CA ASN A 77 -23.86 23.17 -8.91
C ASN A 77 -24.47 22.86 -10.30
N PRO A 78 -24.79 21.59 -10.61
CA PRO A 78 -25.36 21.20 -11.90
C PRO A 78 -26.77 21.77 -12.15
N SER A 79 -27.43 22.29 -11.11
CA SER A 79 -28.77 22.88 -11.18
C SER A 79 -28.74 24.42 -11.25
N ASP A 80 -27.57 25.04 -11.33
CA ASP A 80 -27.47 26.48 -11.47
C ASP A 80 -28.09 26.97 -12.79
N ALA A 81 -29.08 27.85 -12.67
CA ALA A 81 -29.81 28.42 -13.80
C ALA A 81 -28.89 29.22 -14.74
N THR A 82 -27.88 29.93 -14.22
CA THR A 82 -26.94 30.69 -15.06
C THR A 82 -26.06 29.77 -15.89
N LEU A 83 -25.52 28.73 -15.25
CA LEU A 83 -24.71 27.71 -15.92
C LEU A 83 -25.51 26.93 -16.97
N ILE A 84 -26.75 26.53 -16.65
CA ILE A 84 -27.66 25.87 -17.60
C ILE A 84 -27.90 26.74 -18.84
N ALA A 85 -28.12 28.05 -18.66
CA ALA A 85 -28.34 28.97 -19.76
C ALA A 85 -27.10 29.09 -20.66
N GLU A 86 -25.91 29.05 -20.08
CA GLU A 86 -24.65 29.11 -20.82
C GLU A 86 -24.35 27.84 -21.61
N VAL A 87 -24.48 26.66 -20.98
CA VAL A 87 -24.31 25.36 -21.67
C VAL A 87 -25.32 25.21 -22.82
N ARG A 88 -26.54 25.75 -22.69
CA ARG A 88 -27.52 25.80 -23.78
C ARG A 88 -27.05 26.63 -24.98
N LYS A 89 -26.28 27.70 -24.78
CA LYS A 89 -25.68 28.46 -25.89
C LYS A 89 -24.66 27.63 -26.65
N TYR A 90 -23.80 26.89 -25.94
CA TYR A 90 -22.87 25.94 -26.55
C TYR A 90 -23.59 24.86 -27.35
N HIS A 91 -24.71 24.35 -26.83
CA HIS A 91 -25.53 23.38 -27.55
C HIS A 91 -26.13 23.97 -28.83
N ALA A 92 -26.71 25.18 -28.77
CA ALA A 92 -27.27 25.84 -29.94
C ALA A 92 -26.21 26.09 -31.03
N ALA A 93 -25.00 26.50 -30.64
CA ALA A 93 -23.86 26.66 -31.55
C ALA A 93 -23.46 25.31 -32.20
N TYR A 94 -23.33 24.26 -31.39
CA TYR A 94 -23.03 22.91 -31.87
C TYR A 94 -24.07 22.38 -32.86
N LEU A 95 -25.37 22.55 -32.59
CA LEU A 95 -26.44 22.17 -33.51
C LEU A 95 -26.37 22.94 -34.83
N ALA A 96 -26.10 24.26 -34.77
CA ALA A 96 -25.96 25.08 -35.97
C ALA A 96 -24.78 24.63 -36.85
N GLU A 97 -23.63 24.32 -36.23
CA GLU A 97 -22.45 23.77 -36.91
C GLU A 97 -22.77 22.41 -37.55
N ARG A 98 -23.36 21.46 -36.80
CA ARG A 98 -23.72 20.14 -37.35
C ARG A 98 -24.74 20.24 -38.48
N LYS A 99 -25.74 21.11 -38.36
CA LYS A 99 -26.74 21.32 -39.42
C LYS A 99 -26.10 21.91 -40.68
N ALA A 100 -25.16 22.84 -40.53
CA ALA A 100 -24.40 23.39 -41.66
C ALA A 100 -23.52 22.31 -42.31
N ALA A 101 -22.83 21.50 -41.51
CA ALA A 101 -22.00 20.42 -42.01
C ALA A 101 -22.82 19.30 -42.69
N ALA A 102 -23.95 18.90 -42.10
CA ALA A 102 -24.85 17.92 -42.70
C ALA A 102 -25.34 18.36 -44.09
N LYS A 103 -25.65 19.66 -44.27
CA LYS A 103 -25.96 20.22 -45.60
C LYS A 103 -24.79 20.14 -46.58
N ARG A 104 -23.55 20.40 -46.12
CA ARG A 104 -22.34 20.29 -46.97
C ARG A 104 -22.08 18.85 -47.42
N TYR A 105 -22.30 17.88 -46.54
CA TYR A 105 -22.08 16.45 -46.81
C TYR A 105 -23.30 15.75 -47.42
N GLY A 106 -24.45 16.40 -47.49
CA GLY A 106 -25.70 15.83 -48.03
C GLY A 106 -26.32 14.75 -47.15
N ILE A 107 -26.22 14.91 -45.83
CA ILE A 107 -26.67 13.95 -44.81
C ILE A 107 -28.00 14.42 -44.21
N GLU A 108 -28.92 13.49 -43.97
CA GLU A 108 -30.14 13.75 -43.21
C GLU A 108 -29.81 13.89 -41.72
N TYR A 109 -30.17 15.03 -41.12
CA TYR A 109 -29.79 15.38 -39.76
C TYR A 109 -31.01 15.66 -38.89
N ASP A 110 -31.17 14.88 -37.82
CA ASP A 110 -32.18 15.09 -36.79
C ASP A 110 -31.55 15.63 -35.50
N GLU A 111 -31.89 16.87 -35.14
CA GLU A 111 -31.45 17.54 -33.92
C GLU A 111 -31.90 16.80 -32.64
N ARG A 112 -33.00 16.02 -32.70
CA ARG A 112 -33.51 15.27 -31.53
C ARG A 112 -32.69 14.04 -31.19
N SER A 113 -31.92 13.53 -32.15
CA SER A 113 -31.01 12.41 -31.93
C SER A 113 -29.79 12.79 -31.08
N GLU A 114 -29.53 14.09 -30.93
CA GLU A 114 -28.42 14.59 -30.13
C GLU A 114 -28.68 14.48 -28.63
N ILE A 115 -27.61 14.19 -27.90
CA ILE A 115 -27.60 14.20 -26.44
C ILE A 115 -27.93 15.63 -25.98
N GLN A 116 -29.08 15.76 -25.29
CA GLN A 116 -29.56 17.04 -24.79
C GLN A 116 -28.63 17.59 -23.70
N PRO A 117 -28.44 18.92 -23.63
CA PRO A 117 -27.52 19.55 -22.68
C PRO A 117 -28.02 19.55 -21.24
N VAL A 118 -29.30 19.24 -21.01
CA VAL A 118 -29.97 19.26 -19.71
C VAL A 118 -30.78 17.98 -19.56
N THR A 119 -30.64 17.30 -18.45
CA THR A 119 -31.53 16.23 -18.00
C THR A 119 -32.63 16.81 -17.09
N GLU A 120 -33.83 16.27 -17.21
CA GLU A 120 -34.97 16.64 -16.37
C GLU A 120 -35.44 15.42 -15.58
N ASP A 121 -35.37 15.51 -14.25
CA ASP A 121 -35.91 14.49 -13.35
C ASP A 121 -37.42 14.69 -13.22
N THR A 122 -38.18 13.67 -13.62
CA THR A 122 -39.65 13.66 -13.61
C THR A 122 -40.21 13.23 -12.25
N ASN A 123 -39.37 12.83 -11.29
CA ASN A 123 -39.79 12.42 -9.97
C ASN A 123 -40.36 13.61 -9.18
N PRO A 124 -41.65 13.57 -8.77
CA PRO A 124 -42.27 14.66 -8.05
C PRO A 124 -41.66 14.92 -6.66
N ASN A 125 -40.94 13.94 -6.09
CA ASN A 125 -40.27 14.05 -4.80
C ASN A 125 -38.97 14.87 -4.83
N VAL A 126 -38.43 15.15 -6.02
CA VAL A 126 -37.25 16.02 -6.18
C VAL A 126 -37.72 17.49 -6.17
N PRO A 127 -37.12 18.37 -5.34
CA PRO A 127 -37.48 19.78 -5.31
C PRO A 127 -37.32 20.41 -6.70
N ALA A 128 -38.23 21.31 -7.07
CA ALA A 128 -38.31 21.87 -8.43
C ALA A 128 -37.00 22.50 -8.93
N GLU A 129 -36.23 23.09 -8.01
CA GLU A 129 -34.92 23.68 -8.26
C GLU A 129 -33.82 22.68 -8.65
N PHE A 130 -33.94 21.40 -8.27
CA PHE A 130 -32.97 20.35 -8.61
C PHE A 130 -33.44 19.42 -9.73
N ARG A 131 -34.65 19.63 -10.28
CA ARG A 131 -35.18 18.77 -11.35
C ARG A 131 -34.45 18.94 -12.66
N LYS A 132 -33.91 20.13 -12.95
CA LYS A 132 -33.18 20.42 -14.18
C LYS A 132 -31.69 20.46 -13.87
N GLN A 133 -30.95 19.55 -14.47
CA GLN A 133 -29.53 19.42 -14.24
C GLN A 133 -28.79 19.37 -15.56
N ILE A 134 -27.56 19.86 -15.58
CA ILE A 134 -26.71 19.76 -16.76
C ILE A 134 -26.43 18.30 -17.05
N ASN A 135 -26.58 17.92 -18.32
CA ASN A 135 -26.15 16.63 -18.80
C ASN A 135 -24.64 16.66 -19.09
N VAL A 136 -23.85 16.14 -18.15
CA VAL A 136 -22.38 16.13 -18.22
C VAL A 136 -21.83 15.22 -19.33
N GLN A 137 -22.67 14.36 -19.91
CA GLN A 137 -22.31 13.53 -21.08
C GLN A 137 -22.55 14.27 -22.41
N SER A 138 -23.16 15.45 -22.39
CA SER A 138 -23.45 16.21 -23.62
C SER A 138 -22.18 16.84 -24.22
N VAL A 139 -22.10 16.91 -25.55
CA VAL A 139 -21.03 17.63 -26.27
C VAL A 139 -20.99 19.11 -25.88
N ALA A 140 -22.16 19.69 -25.57
CA ALA A 140 -22.26 21.07 -25.11
C ALA A 140 -21.50 21.29 -23.79
N TRP A 141 -21.64 20.38 -22.82
CA TRP A 141 -20.87 20.42 -21.58
C TRP A 141 -19.37 20.20 -21.82
N GLN A 142 -19.00 19.24 -22.67
CA GLN A 142 -17.59 18.99 -23.01
C GLN A 142 -16.92 20.23 -23.63
N ARG A 143 -17.62 20.95 -24.51
CA ARG A 143 -17.12 22.21 -25.08
C ARG A 143 -17.05 23.33 -24.03
N TYR A 144 -18.11 23.51 -23.24
CA TYR A 144 -18.14 24.52 -22.17
C TYR A 144 -16.99 24.32 -21.17
N SER A 145 -16.82 23.10 -20.66
CA SER A 145 -15.78 22.73 -19.68
C SER A 145 -14.36 22.83 -20.24
N LYS A 146 -14.18 22.69 -21.56
CA LYS A 146 -12.89 22.93 -22.22
C LYS A 146 -12.54 24.42 -22.24
N ASP A 147 -13.51 25.28 -22.50
CA ASP A 147 -13.32 26.74 -22.53
C ASP A 147 -13.27 27.34 -21.12
N HIS A 148 -13.93 26.68 -20.15
CA HIS A 148 -13.99 27.05 -18.75
C HIS A 148 -13.41 25.92 -17.89
N PRO A 149 -12.09 25.67 -17.98
CA PRO A 149 -11.46 24.65 -17.16
C PRO A 149 -11.69 24.96 -15.68
N SER A 150 -11.93 23.92 -14.89
CA SER A 150 -12.11 24.06 -13.44
C SER A 150 -10.95 24.85 -12.83
N SER A 151 -11.23 25.74 -11.89
CA SER A 151 -10.23 26.46 -11.09
C SER A 151 -9.42 25.57 -10.13
N ALA A 152 -9.68 24.26 -10.13
CA ALA A 152 -8.96 23.29 -9.32
C ALA A 152 -7.45 23.35 -9.60
N THR A 153 -6.66 23.48 -8.54
CA THR A 153 -5.20 23.51 -8.61
C THR A 153 -4.69 22.26 -9.35
N PRO A 154 -3.83 22.42 -10.38
CA PRO A 154 -3.24 21.28 -11.08
C PRO A 154 -2.53 20.36 -10.08
N LYS A 155 -2.82 19.05 -10.15
CA LYS A 155 -2.17 18.02 -9.33
C LYS A 155 -1.05 17.33 -10.11
N ASP A 156 -0.20 18.15 -10.71
CA ASP A 156 0.92 17.71 -11.54
C ASP A 156 2.19 17.48 -10.72
N ALA A 157 3.27 17.09 -11.39
CA ALA A 157 4.57 16.87 -10.75
C ALA A 157 5.14 18.12 -10.06
N LYS A 158 4.82 19.32 -10.55
CA LYS A 158 5.27 20.58 -9.95
C LYS A 158 4.56 20.84 -8.63
N ALA A 159 3.24 20.62 -8.58
CA ALA A 159 2.46 20.69 -7.35
C ALA A 159 2.92 19.64 -6.34
N PHE A 160 3.24 18.43 -6.80
CA PHE A 160 3.78 17.38 -5.95
C PHE A 160 5.16 17.76 -5.37
N ARG A 161 6.09 18.28 -6.18
CA ARG A 161 7.38 18.81 -5.71
C ARG A 161 7.21 19.92 -4.66
N ALA A 162 6.31 20.87 -4.92
CA ALA A 162 6.01 21.95 -3.97
C ALA A 162 5.51 21.44 -2.61
N LEU A 163 4.85 20.26 -2.59
CA LEU A 163 4.44 19.59 -1.35
C LEU A 163 5.61 18.90 -0.63
N VAL A 164 6.44 18.14 -1.36
CA VAL A 164 7.43 17.24 -0.74
C VAL A 164 8.81 17.86 -0.51
N ASP A 165 9.21 18.87 -1.29
CA ASP A 165 10.52 19.51 -1.16
C ASP A 165 10.70 20.18 0.22
N PRO A 166 9.71 20.94 0.77
CA PRO A 166 9.80 21.50 2.11
C PRO A 166 9.88 20.43 3.22
N LEU A 167 9.40 19.22 2.93
CA LEU A 167 9.43 18.07 3.84
C LEU A 167 10.77 17.32 3.75
N GLY A 168 11.67 17.76 2.88
CA GLY A 168 13.04 17.27 2.74
C GLY A 168 13.21 16.11 1.77
N ALA A 169 12.34 16.01 0.75
CA ALA A 169 12.57 15.15 -0.40
C ALA A 169 13.82 15.60 -1.18
N THR A 170 14.53 14.64 -1.77
CA THR A 170 15.74 14.89 -2.58
C THR A 170 15.46 14.82 -4.07
N THR A 171 14.58 13.91 -4.48
CA THR A 171 14.27 13.63 -5.88
C THR A 171 12.80 13.25 -6.01
N VAL A 172 12.15 13.72 -7.08
CA VAL A 172 10.79 13.32 -7.47
C VAL A 172 10.83 12.64 -8.82
N TYR A 173 10.22 11.46 -8.88
CA TYR A 173 10.07 10.62 -10.06
C TYR A 173 8.62 10.60 -10.53
N GLU A 174 8.46 10.48 -11.84
CA GLU A 174 7.16 10.50 -12.53
C GLU A 174 6.99 9.18 -13.32
N PRO A 175 6.61 8.08 -12.65
CA PRO A 175 6.25 6.84 -13.33
C PRO A 175 5.15 7.08 -14.37
N LYS A 176 5.31 6.48 -15.55
CA LYS A 176 4.33 6.60 -16.63
C LYS A 176 3.47 5.35 -16.69
N ASN A 177 2.22 5.46 -16.23
CA ASN A 177 1.23 4.41 -16.35
C ASN A 177 0.80 4.25 -17.82
N LEU A 178 0.77 3.02 -18.32
CA LEU A 178 0.38 2.67 -19.68
C LEU A 178 -0.89 1.79 -19.73
N GLY A 179 -1.59 1.63 -18.61
CA GLY A 179 -2.80 0.81 -18.50
C GLY A 179 -3.93 1.26 -19.43
N HIS A 180 -3.99 2.56 -19.76
CA HIS A 180 -4.97 3.10 -20.73
C HIS A 180 -4.79 2.55 -22.14
N LEU A 181 -3.59 2.06 -22.50
CA LEU A 181 -3.35 1.43 -23.79
C LEU A 181 -4.09 0.08 -23.92
N SER A 182 -4.47 -0.54 -22.79
CA SER A 182 -5.18 -1.82 -22.77
C SER A 182 -4.49 -2.89 -23.63
N LEU A 183 -3.19 -3.07 -23.41
CA LEU A 183 -2.38 -4.09 -24.09
C LEU A 183 -2.83 -5.49 -23.65
N THR A 184 -3.52 -6.21 -24.53
CA THR A 184 -4.04 -7.54 -24.21
C THR A 184 -2.98 -8.60 -24.45
N LEU A 185 -2.64 -9.39 -23.43
CA LEU A 185 -1.75 -10.54 -23.57
C LEU A 185 -2.31 -11.52 -24.61
N LEU A 186 -1.45 -12.06 -25.48
CA LEU A 186 -1.80 -13.18 -26.38
C LEU A 186 -1.19 -14.48 -25.85
N PRO A 187 -1.95 -15.33 -25.14
CA PRO A 187 -1.43 -16.59 -24.61
C PRO A 187 -0.90 -17.46 -25.76
N ALA A 188 0.34 -17.94 -25.64
CA ALA A 188 1.04 -18.71 -26.68
C ALA A 188 1.10 -18.01 -28.06
N GLY A 189 0.92 -16.69 -28.11
CA GLY A 189 0.95 -15.90 -29.35
C GLY A 189 -0.25 -16.12 -30.27
N THR A 190 -1.34 -16.73 -29.79
CA THR A 190 -2.57 -16.92 -30.57
C THR A 190 -3.67 -15.98 -30.09
N GLU A 191 -4.59 -15.68 -30.99
CA GLU A 191 -5.75 -14.82 -30.76
C GLU A 191 -6.98 -15.49 -31.38
N ASP A 192 -8.05 -15.63 -30.63
CA ASP A 192 -9.36 -16.05 -31.15
C ASP A 192 -10.35 -14.91 -30.98
N LEU A 193 -10.74 -14.30 -32.10
CA LEU A 193 -11.70 -13.20 -32.15
C LEU A 193 -13.13 -13.66 -32.48
N THR A 194 -13.32 -14.96 -32.73
CA THR A 194 -14.62 -15.50 -33.13
C THR A 194 -15.60 -15.63 -31.97
N THR A 195 -15.08 -15.73 -30.75
CA THR A 195 -15.87 -15.86 -29.52
C THR A 195 -15.79 -14.60 -28.68
N THR A 196 -16.94 -14.17 -28.12
CA THR A 196 -16.96 -13.26 -26.97
C THR A 196 -16.71 -14.10 -25.72
N SER A 197 -15.67 -13.79 -24.95
CA SER A 197 -15.38 -14.52 -23.71
C SER A 197 -16.50 -14.30 -22.69
N THR A 198 -17.37 -15.28 -22.52
CA THR A 198 -18.50 -15.27 -21.57
C THR A 198 -18.21 -16.12 -20.31
N GLY A 199 -17.02 -16.71 -20.22
CA GLY A 199 -16.57 -17.53 -19.09
C GLY A 199 -15.56 -16.80 -18.20
N GLU A 200 -15.11 -17.46 -17.13
CA GLU A 200 -14.02 -16.93 -16.30
C GLU A 200 -12.74 -16.76 -17.13
N PRO A 201 -12.07 -15.60 -17.04
CA PRO A 201 -10.82 -15.38 -17.75
C PRO A 201 -9.76 -16.40 -17.29
N SER A 202 -8.92 -16.84 -18.23
CA SER A 202 -7.84 -17.78 -17.91
C SER A 202 -6.91 -17.19 -16.83
N LYS A 203 -6.17 -18.05 -16.11
CA LYS A 203 -5.26 -17.59 -15.04
C LYS A 203 -4.22 -16.58 -15.56
N GLU A 204 -3.76 -16.76 -16.79
CA GLU A 204 -2.85 -15.83 -17.46
C GLU A 204 -3.49 -14.44 -17.65
N MET A 205 -4.77 -14.38 -18.00
CA MET A 205 -5.52 -13.12 -18.18
C MET A 205 -5.85 -12.43 -16.86
N GLN A 206 -5.80 -13.13 -15.73
CA GLN A 206 -5.97 -12.56 -14.39
C GLN A 206 -4.69 -11.90 -13.86
N THR A 207 -3.53 -12.14 -14.48
CA THR A 207 -2.24 -11.51 -14.11
C THR A 207 -2.21 -10.03 -14.50
N ALA A 208 -1.25 -9.27 -13.95
CA ALA A 208 -1.05 -7.87 -14.33
C ALA A 208 -0.82 -7.67 -15.83
N ILE A 209 -0.05 -8.55 -16.48
CA ILE A 209 0.18 -8.49 -17.93
C ILE A 209 -1.04 -8.93 -18.74
N GLY A 210 -1.84 -9.86 -18.21
CA GLY A 210 -3.13 -10.23 -18.78
C GLY A 210 -4.13 -9.07 -18.81
N GLN A 211 -4.09 -8.22 -17.78
CA GLN A 211 -4.93 -7.02 -17.63
C GLN A 211 -4.33 -5.77 -18.29
N GLY A 212 -3.22 -5.89 -19.01
CA GLY A 212 -2.56 -4.75 -19.67
C GLY A 212 -1.97 -3.70 -18.73
N GLN A 213 -1.66 -4.07 -17.48
CA GLN A 213 -1.12 -3.17 -16.47
C GLN A 213 0.39 -3.05 -16.61
N TYR A 214 0.84 -2.04 -17.34
CA TYR A 214 2.25 -1.71 -17.53
C TYR A 214 2.57 -0.31 -17.02
N THR A 215 3.73 -0.14 -16.40
CA THR A 215 4.22 1.17 -15.98
C THR A 215 5.69 1.32 -16.30
N VAL A 216 6.07 2.44 -16.92
CA VAL A 216 7.47 2.81 -17.13
C VAL A 216 8.00 3.47 -15.87
N VAL A 217 9.08 2.94 -15.31
CA VAL A 217 9.67 3.39 -14.05
C VAL A 217 11.17 3.66 -14.26
N PRO A 218 11.73 4.73 -13.65
CA PRO A 218 13.16 4.98 -13.67
C PRO A 218 13.99 3.78 -13.20
N ASN A 219 15.06 3.44 -13.92
CA ASN A 219 15.90 2.28 -13.60
C ASN A 219 16.44 2.33 -12.17
N GLU A 220 16.74 3.52 -11.63
CA GLU A 220 17.22 3.69 -10.27
C GLU A 220 16.29 3.09 -9.19
N LEU A 221 14.98 3.01 -9.47
CA LEU A 221 13.99 2.47 -8.53
C LEU A 221 13.85 0.95 -8.63
N VAL A 222 14.34 0.36 -9.72
CA VAL A 222 14.13 -1.07 -10.02
C VAL A 222 15.42 -1.84 -10.33
N ALA A 223 16.57 -1.17 -10.32
CA ALA A 223 17.88 -1.77 -10.58
C ALA A 223 18.16 -3.04 -9.78
N PRO A 224 17.81 -3.15 -8.47
CA PRO A 224 18.03 -4.37 -7.69
C PRO A 224 17.28 -5.61 -8.22
N PHE A 225 16.20 -5.41 -8.98
CA PHE A 225 15.35 -6.49 -9.51
C PHE A 225 15.75 -6.93 -10.92
N ILE A 226 16.62 -6.18 -11.59
CA ILE A 226 17.12 -6.52 -12.92
C ILE A 226 18.13 -7.67 -12.78
N ALA A 227 17.85 -8.78 -13.45
CA ALA A 227 18.76 -9.92 -13.45
C ALA A 227 20.01 -9.62 -14.29
N PRO A 228 21.15 -10.27 -14.01
CA PRO A 228 22.31 -10.22 -14.91
C PRO A 228 21.93 -10.64 -16.34
N ALA A 229 22.54 -10.01 -17.35
CA ALA A 229 22.32 -10.40 -18.73
C ALA A 229 22.79 -11.85 -18.98
N ASN A 230 22.09 -12.55 -19.86
CA ASN A 230 22.42 -13.90 -20.30
C ASN A 230 22.29 -13.98 -21.83
N ASN A 231 22.71 -15.10 -22.42
CA ASN A 231 22.65 -15.30 -23.87
C ASN A 231 21.22 -15.20 -24.44
N ALA A 232 20.18 -15.42 -23.64
CA ALA A 232 18.78 -15.28 -24.07
C ALA A 232 18.32 -13.81 -24.17
N ARG A 233 19.04 -12.88 -23.51
CA ARG A 233 18.78 -11.43 -23.56
C ARG A 233 19.48 -10.71 -24.70
N GLU A 234 20.45 -11.37 -25.35
CA GLU A 234 21.27 -10.75 -26.38
C GLU A 234 21.17 -11.52 -27.71
N PRO A 235 20.79 -10.86 -28.82
CA PRO A 235 20.35 -9.46 -28.92
C PRO A 235 18.99 -9.22 -28.24
N ALA A 236 18.68 -7.96 -27.93
CA ALA A 236 17.37 -7.59 -27.39
C ALA A 236 16.26 -7.94 -28.39
N GLN A 237 15.20 -8.59 -27.89
CA GLN A 237 14.11 -9.11 -28.74
C GLN A 237 12.79 -8.35 -28.57
N GLY A 238 12.70 -7.49 -27.55
CA GLY A 238 11.49 -6.74 -27.25
C GLY A 238 11.67 -5.77 -26.08
N VAL A 239 10.57 -5.12 -25.70
CA VAL A 239 10.51 -4.15 -24.60
C VAL A 239 10.90 -4.82 -23.28
N PRO A 240 11.92 -4.31 -22.55
CA PRO A 240 12.37 -4.91 -21.29
C PRO A 240 11.29 -4.77 -20.22
N VAL A 241 10.98 -5.87 -19.54
CA VAL A 241 9.94 -5.86 -18.48
C VAL A 241 10.37 -6.67 -17.26
N LEU A 242 9.96 -6.18 -16.09
CA LEU A 242 10.02 -6.84 -14.80
C LEU A 242 8.61 -7.31 -14.45
N LEU A 243 8.47 -8.59 -14.13
CA LEU A 243 7.20 -9.21 -13.77
C LEU A 243 7.20 -9.62 -12.31
N SER A 244 6.04 -9.67 -11.67
CA SER A 244 5.96 -10.35 -10.37
C SER A 244 6.28 -11.84 -10.56
N ALA A 245 6.94 -12.46 -9.57
CA ALA A 245 7.33 -13.87 -9.67
C ALA A 245 6.13 -14.81 -9.89
N ASP A 246 4.98 -14.49 -9.30
CA ASP A 246 3.74 -15.25 -9.49
C ASP A 246 3.14 -15.06 -10.90
N ASP A 247 3.20 -13.84 -11.47
CA ASP A 247 2.73 -13.58 -12.84
C ASP A 247 3.62 -14.32 -13.84
N ALA A 248 4.94 -14.24 -13.66
CA ALA A 248 5.90 -14.97 -14.49
C ALA A 248 5.69 -16.48 -14.39
N ALA A 249 5.56 -17.02 -13.17
CA ALA A 249 5.28 -18.44 -12.97
C ALA A 249 3.97 -18.86 -13.65
N THR A 250 2.92 -18.04 -13.61
CA THR A 250 1.63 -18.35 -14.21
C THR A 250 1.69 -18.32 -15.74
N VAL A 251 2.27 -17.27 -16.32
CA VAL A 251 2.29 -17.06 -17.78
C VAL A 251 3.26 -17.99 -18.48
N PHE A 252 4.43 -18.26 -17.88
CA PHE A 252 5.44 -19.12 -18.48
C PHE A 252 5.35 -20.59 -18.09
N GLN A 253 4.40 -21.00 -17.23
CA GLN A 253 4.27 -22.40 -16.78
C GLN A 253 4.19 -23.43 -17.92
N LYS A 254 3.60 -23.04 -19.06
CA LYS A 254 3.40 -23.90 -20.23
C LYS A 254 4.61 -23.96 -21.16
N THR A 255 5.46 -22.93 -21.14
CA THR A 255 6.61 -22.79 -22.04
C THR A 255 7.94 -23.10 -21.34
N VAL A 256 8.00 -22.91 -20.03
CA VAL A 256 9.14 -23.17 -19.16
C VAL A 256 8.68 -24.07 -18.02
N ASP A 257 9.40 -25.17 -17.78
CA ASP A 257 9.11 -26.06 -16.65
C ASP A 257 9.50 -25.36 -15.34
N LEU A 258 8.52 -24.68 -14.73
CA LEU A 258 8.70 -23.92 -13.51
C LEU A 258 8.17 -24.69 -12.30
N PRO A 259 8.96 -24.80 -11.22
CA PRO A 259 8.50 -25.43 -10.00
C PRO A 259 7.35 -24.63 -9.38
N LYS A 260 6.40 -25.33 -8.75
CA LYS A 260 5.33 -24.67 -7.99
C LYS A 260 5.91 -23.92 -6.79
N ARG A 261 5.32 -22.76 -6.47
CA ARG A 261 5.74 -21.95 -5.32
C ARG A 261 5.66 -22.77 -4.02
N PRO A 262 6.77 -22.96 -3.30
CA PRO A 262 6.77 -23.72 -2.06
C PRO A 262 6.11 -22.94 -0.92
N LYS A 263 5.58 -23.67 0.08
CA LYS A 263 5.04 -23.06 1.30
C LYS A 263 6.12 -22.56 2.26
N ASP A 264 7.30 -23.20 2.25
CA ASP A 264 8.44 -22.86 3.10
C ASP A 264 9.20 -21.63 2.58
N GLN A 265 9.46 -20.65 3.44
CA GLN A 265 10.11 -19.37 3.08
C GLN A 265 11.56 -19.56 2.57
N ALA A 266 12.32 -20.47 3.16
CA ALA A 266 13.69 -20.71 2.71
C ALA A 266 13.73 -21.38 1.32
N ALA A 267 12.77 -22.26 1.04
CA ALA A 267 12.54 -22.79 -0.28
C ALA A 267 12.00 -21.72 -1.26
N GLN A 268 11.23 -20.72 -0.80
CA GLN A 268 10.76 -19.63 -1.64
C GLN A 268 11.90 -18.75 -2.18
N VAL A 269 12.98 -18.54 -1.41
CA VAL A 269 14.17 -17.83 -1.90
C VAL A 269 14.79 -18.57 -3.09
N ARG A 270 14.97 -19.89 -2.94
CA ARG A 270 15.53 -20.73 -4.02
C ARG A 270 14.60 -20.81 -5.22
N TRP A 271 13.30 -20.94 -4.97
CA TRP A 271 12.27 -20.91 -5.99
C TRP A 271 12.30 -19.59 -6.78
N PHE A 272 12.32 -18.44 -6.10
CA PHE A 272 12.37 -17.13 -6.74
C PHE A 272 13.60 -16.98 -7.63
N LYS A 273 14.80 -17.35 -7.12
CA LYS A 273 16.03 -17.34 -7.92
C LYS A 273 15.93 -18.28 -9.12
N GLY A 274 15.41 -19.49 -8.93
CA GLY A 274 15.21 -20.46 -10.02
C GLY A 274 14.24 -19.96 -11.09
N VAL A 275 13.10 -19.40 -10.71
CA VAL A 275 12.14 -18.80 -11.65
C VAL A 275 12.78 -17.63 -12.38
N ARG A 276 13.43 -16.71 -11.65
CA ARG A 276 14.13 -15.55 -12.23
C ARG A 276 15.12 -15.99 -13.29
N ASP A 277 15.99 -16.93 -12.97
CA ASP A 277 17.05 -17.36 -13.87
C ASP A 277 16.47 -18.13 -15.09
N ALA A 278 15.37 -18.87 -14.92
CA ALA A 278 14.70 -19.62 -15.98
C ALA A 278 13.91 -18.72 -16.96
N VAL A 279 13.29 -17.64 -16.48
CA VAL A 279 12.51 -16.71 -17.33
C VAL A 279 13.33 -15.50 -17.80
N ASN A 280 14.58 -15.34 -17.35
CA ASN A 280 15.46 -14.26 -17.78
C ASN A 280 15.75 -14.36 -19.29
N GLY A 281 15.26 -13.40 -20.07
CA GLY A 281 15.31 -13.39 -21.53
C GLY A 281 14.09 -14.01 -22.22
N ALA A 282 13.15 -14.61 -21.49
CA ALA A 282 11.92 -15.13 -22.06
C ALA A 282 11.05 -13.99 -22.62
N THR A 283 10.35 -14.28 -23.72
CA THR A 283 9.52 -13.29 -24.42
C THR A 283 8.05 -13.67 -24.40
N PHE A 284 7.19 -12.66 -24.38
CA PHE A 284 5.76 -12.82 -24.62
C PHE A 284 5.27 -11.64 -25.46
N VAL A 285 4.08 -11.78 -26.04
CA VAL A 285 3.51 -10.78 -26.94
C VAL A 285 2.17 -10.28 -26.41
N SER A 286 1.95 -8.98 -26.52
CA SER A 286 0.66 -8.34 -26.24
C SER A 286 0.21 -7.56 -27.47
N CYS A 287 -1.10 -7.43 -27.65
CA CYS A 287 -1.70 -6.71 -28.75
C CYS A 287 -2.29 -5.39 -28.29
N TYR A 288 -1.89 -4.31 -28.95
CA TYR A 288 -2.59 -3.03 -28.88
C TYR A 288 -3.67 -2.95 -29.96
N ARG A 289 -4.88 -2.51 -29.58
CA ARG A 289 -5.95 -2.15 -30.51
C ARG A 289 -6.59 -0.86 -30.03
N ASN A 290 -6.75 0.13 -30.91
CA ASN A 290 -7.53 1.31 -30.55
C ASN A 290 -9.04 1.04 -30.66
N ASP A 291 -9.86 1.98 -30.18
CA ASP A 291 -11.34 1.85 -30.21
C ASP A 291 -11.89 1.64 -31.62
N ALA A 292 -11.33 2.32 -32.61
CA ALA A 292 -11.77 2.21 -34.00
C ALA A 292 -11.54 0.80 -34.57
N GLU A 293 -10.43 0.15 -34.22
CA GLU A 293 -10.17 -1.24 -34.61
C GLU A 293 -11.05 -2.23 -33.84
N ARG A 294 -11.26 -2.02 -32.53
CA ARG A 294 -12.17 -2.85 -31.74
C ARG A 294 -13.60 -2.83 -32.29
N ALA A 295 -14.10 -1.65 -32.67
CA ALA A 295 -15.43 -1.51 -33.27
C ALA A 295 -15.57 -2.33 -34.56
N LYS A 296 -14.54 -2.34 -35.42
CA LYS A 296 -14.53 -3.16 -36.63
C LYS A 296 -14.50 -4.67 -36.35
N ILE A 297 -13.82 -5.10 -35.30
CA ILE A 297 -13.79 -6.51 -34.88
C ILE A 297 -15.20 -6.95 -34.45
N GLU A 298 -15.88 -6.12 -33.65
CA GLU A 298 -17.26 -6.39 -33.24
C GLU A 298 -18.22 -6.42 -34.44
N GLU A 299 -18.08 -5.49 -35.38
CA GLU A 299 -18.86 -5.48 -36.63
C GLU A 299 -18.62 -6.75 -37.46
N ALA A 300 -17.36 -7.12 -37.69
CA ALA A 300 -17.01 -8.34 -38.43
C ALA A 300 -17.55 -9.61 -37.74
N ARG A 301 -17.53 -9.65 -36.40
CA ARG A 301 -18.10 -10.75 -35.62
C ARG A 301 -19.62 -10.81 -35.76
N ALA A 302 -20.30 -9.66 -35.65
CA ALA A 302 -21.75 -9.58 -35.81
C ALA A 302 -22.19 -10.04 -37.20
N GLN A 303 -21.50 -9.59 -38.26
CA GLN A 303 -21.73 -10.05 -39.64
C GLN A 303 -21.55 -11.56 -39.78
N ALA A 304 -20.47 -12.12 -39.21
CA ALA A 304 -20.22 -13.56 -39.27
C ALA A 304 -21.29 -14.38 -38.55
N GLN A 305 -21.77 -13.91 -37.40
CA GLN A 305 -22.87 -14.54 -36.65
C GLN A 305 -24.19 -14.46 -37.38
N GLU A 306 -24.52 -13.30 -37.97
CA GLU A 306 -25.74 -13.10 -38.76
C GLU A 306 -25.77 -13.99 -40.00
N ILE A 307 -24.66 -14.06 -40.75
CA ILE A 307 -24.53 -14.93 -41.92
C ILE A 307 -24.64 -16.40 -41.51
N ALA A 308 -24.07 -16.78 -40.35
CA ALA A 308 -24.17 -18.14 -39.83
C ALA A 308 -25.60 -18.49 -39.39
N ALA A 309 -26.31 -17.58 -38.73
CA ALA A 309 -27.69 -17.76 -38.28
C ALA A 309 -28.69 -17.87 -39.44
N ASN A 310 -28.43 -17.18 -40.55
CA ASN A 310 -29.26 -17.21 -41.75
C ASN A 310 -28.82 -18.26 -42.79
N ARG A 311 -27.96 -19.22 -42.42
CA ARG A 311 -27.56 -20.32 -43.33
C ARG A 311 -28.79 -21.12 -43.77
N GLY A 312 -29.15 -21.00 -45.05
CA GLY A 312 -30.28 -21.71 -45.67
C GLY A 312 -31.56 -20.88 -45.81
N ASN A 313 -31.59 -19.64 -45.29
CA ASN A 313 -32.68 -18.71 -45.56
C ASN A 313 -32.51 -18.14 -46.99
N ARG A 314 -33.50 -18.40 -47.87
CA ARG A 314 -33.45 -17.96 -49.28
C ARG A 314 -33.74 -16.47 -49.45
N ASP A 315 -34.35 -15.84 -48.45
CA ASP A 315 -34.73 -14.42 -48.45
C ASP A 315 -33.66 -13.54 -47.78
N TYR A 316 -32.60 -14.14 -47.24
CA TYR A 316 -31.51 -13.41 -46.60
C TYR A 316 -30.61 -12.74 -47.63
N VAL A 317 -30.46 -11.41 -47.51
CA VAL A 317 -29.54 -10.61 -48.30
C VAL A 317 -28.30 -10.32 -47.47
N GLN A 318 -27.14 -10.76 -47.94
CA GLN A 318 -25.87 -10.47 -47.27
C GLN A 318 -25.54 -8.97 -47.31
N PRO A 319 -24.83 -8.44 -46.29
CA PRO A 319 -24.33 -7.07 -46.32
C PRO A 319 -23.46 -6.78 -47.54
N ASP A 320 -23.57 -5.57 -48.08
CA ASP A 320 -22.79 -5.10 -49.24
C ASP A 320 -21.29 -4.93 -48.92
N LEU A 321 -20.94 -4.75 -47.64
CA LEU A 321 -19.58 -4.71 -47.14
C LEU A 321 -19.40 -5.88 -46.17
N LEU A 322 -18.54 -6.84 -46.52
CA LEU A 322 -18.16 -7.96 -45.65
C LEU A 322 -16.76 -7.74 -45.09
N LEU A 323 -16.68 -7.70 -43.78
CA LEU A 323 -15.43 -7.64 -43.03
C LEU A 323 -14.98 -9.06 -42.65
N ALA A 324 -13.67 -9.29 -42.66
CA ALA A 324 -13.06 -10.50 -42.12
C ALA A 324 -12.24 -10.19 -40.88
N LEU A 325 -12.43 -11.02 -39.86
CA LEU A 325 -11.54 -11.06 -38.71
C LEU A 325 -10.12 -11.43 -39.18
N PRO A 326 -9.09 -10.82 -38.58
CA PRO A 326 -7.70 -11.12 -38.92
C PRO A 326 -7.37 -12.59 -38.62
N THR A 327 -6.59 -13.20 -39.52
CA THR A 327 -6.08 -14.57 -39.35
C THR A 327 -4.69 -14.62 -38.70
N THR A 328 -4.00 -13.48 -38.65
CA THR A 328 -2.70 -13.33 -37.98
C THR A 328 -2.90 -12.71 -36.59
N PRO A 329 -2.11 -13.13 -35.57
CA PRO A 329 -2.17 -12.54 -34.24
C PRO A 329 -1.95 -11.03 -34.27
N CYS A 330 -2.80 -10.27 -33.58
CA CYS A 330 -2.79 -8.81 -33.60
C CYS A 330 -2.94 -8.17 -35.00
N GLY A 331 -3.52 -8.88 -35.97
CA GLY A 331 -3.81 -8.33 -37.30
C GLY A 331 -4.94 -7.30 -37.28
N GLN A 332 -5.07 -6.53 -38.37
CA GLN A 332 -6.20 -5.62 -38.58
C GLN A 332 -7.35 -6.31 -39.34
N VAL A 333 -8.59 -5.88 -39.09
CA VAL A 333 -9.77 -6.31 -39.83
C VAL A 333 -9.64 -5.92 -41.30
N THR A 334 -9.83 -6.90 -42.19
CA THR A 334 -9.73 -6.70 -43.64
C THR A 334 -11.11 -6.72 -44.29
N VAL A 335 -11.22 -6.14 -45.49
CA VAL A 335 -12.44 -6.18 -46.29
C VAL A 335 -12.37 -7.38 -47.22
N THR A 336 -13.31 -8.32 -47.08
CA THR A 336 -13.39 -9.52 -47.93
C THR A 336 -14.20 -9.26 -49.19
N LYS A 337 -15.27 -8.47 -49.08
CA LYS A 337 -16.16 -8.13 -50.18
C LYS A 337 -16.71 -6.72 -49.99
N ASP A 338 -16.74 -5.97 -51.07
CA ASP A 338 -17.34 -4.64 -51.10
C ASP A 338 -18.07 -4.46 -52.45
N THR A 339 -19.38 -4.76 -52.45
CA THR A 339 -20.26 -4.62 -53.61
C THR A 339 -21.04 -3.31 -53.62
N ARG A 340 -20.74 -2.39 -52.69
CA ARG A 340 -21.38 -1.07 -52.65
C ARG A 340 -21.14 -0.33 -53.96
N THR A 341 -22.17 0.32 -54.48
CA THR A 341 -22.04 1.19 -55.66
C THR A 341 -21.18 2.42 -55.36
N ALA A 342 -20.71 3.12 -56.38
CA ALA A 342 -19.91 4.34 -56.20
C ALA A 342 -20.68 5.41 -55.39
N GLU A 343 -22.00 5.47 -55.56
CA GLU A 343 -22.90 6.37 -54.84
C GLU A 343 -23.00 5.99 -53.36
N LEU A 344 -23.17 4.71 -53.05
CA LEU A 344 -23.22 4.20 -51.66
C LEU A 344 -21.89 4.46 -50.92
N LYS A 345 -20.75 4.25 -51.59
CA LYS A 345 -19.43 4.57 -51.02
C LYS A 345 -19.30 6.06 -50.73
N LYS A 346 -19.71 6.91 -51.67
CA LYS A 346 -19.70 8.36 -51.48
C LYS A 346 -20.58 8.81 -50.31
N VAL A 347 -21.77 8.24 -50.15
CA VAL A 347 -22.65 8.55 -49.01
C VAL A 347 -22.01 8.14 -47.68
N GLN A 348 -21.41 6.95 -47.60
CA GLN A 348 -20.75 6.49 -46.38
C GLN A 348 -19.44 7.23 -46.07
N ASP A 349 -18.66 7.59 -47.10
CA ASP A 349 -17.47 8.42 -46.95
C ASP A 349 -17.84 9.83 -46.47
N ASN A 350 -18.93 10.39 -46.99
CA ASN A 350 -19.48 11.66 -46.51
C ASN A 350 -19.96 11.56 -45.05
N GLN A 351 -20.67 10.49 -44.69
CA GLN A 351 -21.10 10.23 -43.31
C GLN A 351 -19.91 10.14 -42.36
N LYS A 352 -18.88 9.38 -42.74
CA LYS A 352 -17.65 9.25 -41.96
C LYS A 352 -16.89 10.56 -41.85
N ALA A 353 -16.79 11.33 -42.94
CA ALA A 353 -16.13 12.64 -42.93
C ALA A 353 -16.89 13.64 -42.04
N PHE A 354 -18.22 13.61 -42.06
CA PHE A 354 -19.07 14.38 -41.16
C PHE A 354 -18.83 14.00 -39.70
N GLU A 355 -18.84 12.71 -39.36
CA GLU A 355 -18.55 12.25 -38.00
C GLU A 355 -17.13 12.63 -37.56
N GLN A 356 -16.13 12.51 -38.44
CA GLN A 356 -14.74 12.89 -38.15
C GLN A 356 -14.55 14.39 -37.91
N GLU A 357 -15.38 15.27 -38.52
CA GLU A 357 -15.31 16.71 -38.29
C GLU A 357 -15.70 17.08 -36.84
N PHE A 358 -16.68 16.38 -36.25
CA PHE A 358 -17.18 16.69 -34.90
C PHE A 358 -16.58 15.79 -33.82
N ASN A 359 -16.32 14.52 -34.16
CA ASN A 359 -15.75 13.50 -33.29
C ASN A 359 -14.56 12.84 -34.01
N PRO A 360 -13.38 13.50 -34.06
CA PRO A 360 -12.21 12.97 -34.73
C PRO A 360 -11.77 11.67 -34.07
N THR A 361 -12.06 10.55 -34.72
CA THR A 361 -11.62 9.22 -34.30
C THR A 361 -10.31 8.86 -35.01
N PRO A 362 -9.31 8.34 -34.30
CA PRO A 362 -8.07 7.90 -34.92
C PRO A 362 -8.36 6.75 -35.89
N ALA A 363 -7.59 6.68 -36.97
CA ALA A 363 -7.69 5.55 -37.90
C ALA A 363 -7.49 4.22 -37.15
N PRO A 364 -8.17 3.13 -37.56
CA PRO A 364 -8.00 1.82 -36.95
C PRO A 364 -6.53 1.42 -36.90
N ARG A 365 -6.05 1.06 -35.72
CA ARG A 365 -4.66 0.71 -35.45
C ARG A 365 -4.62 -0.53 -34.60
N ALA A 366 -3.86 -1.51 -35.08
CA ALA A 366 -3.44 -2.69 -34.35
C ALA A 366 -1.92 -2.78 -34.39
N GLU A 367 -1.30 -3.12 -33.26
CA GLU A 367 0.16 -3.23 -33.18
C GLU A 367 0.57 -4.31 -32.17
N LEU A 368 1.41 -5.24 -32.63
CA LEU A 368 1.97 -6.29 -31.80
C LEU A 368 3.18 -5.75 -31.05
N VAL A 369 3.19 -5.91 -29.72
CA VAL A 369 4.29 -5.51 -28.85
C VAL A 369 4.92 -6.76 -28.25
N THR A 370 6.20 -6.98 -28.53
CA THR A 370 6.97 -8.06 -27.91
C THR A 370 7.64 -7.52 -26.65
N PHE A 371 7.43 -8.22 -25.54
CA PHE A 371 8.10 -7.95 -24.28
C PHE A 371 9.15 -9.01 -23.99
N GLN A 372 10.26 -8.60 -23.39
CA GLN A 372 11.35 -9.47 -22.98
C GLN A 372 11.60 -9.32 -21.47
N VAL A 373 11.53 -10.43 -20.74
CA VAL A 373 11.70 -10.42 -19.29
C VAL A 373 13.18 -10.19 -18.94
N VAL A 374 13.45 -9.13 -18.18
CA VAL A 374 14.83 -8.76 -17.76
C VAL A 374 15.08 -8.97 -16.27
N GLY A 375 14.07 -9.38 -15.53
CA GLY A 375 14.13 -9.60 -14.08
C GLY A 375 12.75 -9.81 -13.48
N LEU A 376 12.70 -10.00 -12.15
CA LEU A 376 11.46 -10.29 -11.42
C LEU A 376 11.32 -9.41 -10.19
N LEU A 377 10.09 -8.98 -9.94
CA LEU A 377 9.65 -8.36 -8.70
C LEU A 377 9.18 -9.45 -7.72
N PRO A 378 9.41 -9.27 -6.42
CA PRO A 378 8.86 -10.19 -5.43
C PRO A 378 7.34 -10.08 -5.42
N SER A 379 6.67 -11.24 -5.40
CA SER A 379 5.23 -11.29 -5.20
C SER A 379 4.91 -11.42 -3.71
N PRO A 380 3.91 -10.67 -3.19
CA PRO A 380 3.48 -10.84 -1.80
C PRO A 380 3.23 -12.32 -1.53
N GLY A 381 3.80 -12.82 -0.43
CA GLY A 381 3.56 -14.21 -0.04
C GLY A 381 2.08 -14.42 0.26
N GLN A 382 1.53 -15.57 -0.14
CA GLN A 382 0.27 -16.04 0.43
C GLN A 382 0.53 -16.28 1.93
N ALA A 383 0.21 -15.27 2.73
CA ALA A 383 0.31 -15.29 4.16
C ALA A 383 -0.64 -16.38 4.69
N ASN A 384 -0.08 -17.52 5.07
CA ASN A 384 -0.80 -18.47 5.91
C ASN A 384 -0.86 -17.91 7.33
N SER A 385 -1.92 -18.28 8.06
CA SER A 385 -2.21 -17.78 9.40
C SER A 385 -1.03 -17.88 10.38
N GLY A 386 -1.02 -17.00 11.39
CA GLY A 386 0.02 -16.95 12.42
C GLY A 386 1.09 -15.90 12.18
N ILE A 387 2.31 -16.16 12.63
CA ILE A 387 3.43 -15.18 12.62
C ILE A 387 3.92 -14.86 11.20
N ASP A 388 3.72 -15.77 10.24
CA ASP A 388 4.10 -15.58 8.85
C ASP A 388 3.23 -14.53 8.14
N ALA A 389 1.95 -14.44 8.52
CA ALA A 389 1.09 -13.35 8.06
C ALA A 389 1.56 -12.00 8.61
N VAL A 390 1.97 -11.97 9.87
CA VAL A 390 2.54 -10.77 10.50
C VAL A 390 3.82 -10.37 9.79
N LEU A 391 4.76 -11.29 9.56
CA LEU A 391 6.00 -11.00 8.83
C LEU A 391 5.72 -10.56 7.38
N SER A 392 4.78 -11.19 6.68
CA SER A 392 4.42 -10.80 5.30
C SER A 392 3.81 -9.39 5.23
N ILE A 393 3.00 -8.98 6.21
CA ILE A 393 2.47 -7.61 6.29
C ILE A 393 3.60 -6.61 6.56
N LEU A 394 4.51 -6.94 7.49
CA LEU A 394 5.59 -6.04 7.92
C LEU A 394 6.69 -5.88 6.87
N VAL A 395 6.98 -6.94 6.13
CA VAL A 395 8.01 -6.97 5.07
C VAL A 395 7.36 -6.83 3.68
N GLY A 396 6.04 -6.68 3.60
CA GLY A 396 5.31 -6.65 2.34
C GLY A 396 5.84 -5.58 1.39
N THR A 397 5.83 -5.92 0.11
CA THR A 397 6.21 -5.00 -0.96
C THR A 397 5.00 -4.60 -1.76
N ASN A 398 4.86 -3.30 -2.00
CA ASN A 398 3.83 -2.76 -2.87
C ASN A 398 4.48 -1.87 -3.92
N TYR A 399 4.78 -2.46 -5.08
CA TYR A 399 5.27 -1.71 -6.24
C TYR A 399 4.15 -1.09 -7.07
N GLY A 400 2.87 -1.35 -6.73
CA GLY A 400 1.69 -0.56 -7.16
C GLY A 400 1.33 -0.55 -8.65
N PHE A 401 2.09 -1.23 -9.52
CA PHE A 401 2.07 -0.93 -10.96
C PHE A 401 1.95 -2.14 -11.91
N GLY A 402 1.70 -3.34 -11.38
CA GLY A 402 1.69 -4.54 -12.21
C GLY A 402 3.07 -4.84 -12.81
N ALA A 403 3.18 -4.89 -14.13
CA ALA A 403 4.43 -5.12 -14.84
C ALA A 403 5.22 -3.80 -15.05
N VAL A 404 6.52 -3.84 -14.77
CA VAL A 404 7.35 -2.62 -14.76
C VAL A 404 8.36 -2.62 -15.90
N ILE A 405 8.40 -1.53 -16.67
CA ILE A 405 9.33 -1.32 -17.78
C ILE A 405 10.43 -0.36 -17.29
N PRO A 406 11.70 -0.80 -17.18
CA PRO A 406 12.78 0.09 -16.80
C PRO A 406 13.08 1.12 -17.90
N SER A 407 13.02 2.42 -17.58
CA SER A 407 13.12 3.53 -18.54
C SER A 407 14.41 3.54 -19.36
N ASP A 408 15.57 3.32 -18.74
CA ASP A 408 16.87 3.46 -19.41
C ASP A 408 17.12 2.23 -20.28
N SER A 409 16.63 1.07 -19.82
CA SER A 409 16.64 -0.15 -20.62
C SER A 409 15.78 0.01 -21.86
N LEU A 410 14.59 0.63 -21.73
CA LEU A 410 13.72 0.95 -22.86
C LEU A 410 14.38 1.96 -23.82
N ALA A 411 15.00 3.01 -23.28
CA ALA A 411 15.68 4.03 -24.08
C ALA A 411 16.90 3.48 -24.85
N SER A 412 17.56 2.45 -24.32
CA SER A 412 18.69 1.78 -24.95
C SER A 412 18.31 0.85 -26.12
N LEU A 413 17.01 0.55 -26.30
CA LEU A 413 16.56 -0.30 -27.38
C LEU A 413 16.66 0.39 -28.75
N PRO A 414 16.85 -0.39 -29.83
CA PRO A 414 16.64 0.10 -31.19
C PRO A 414 15.24 0.69 -31.39
N ASP A 415 15.13 1.72 -32.24
CA ASP A 415 13.87 2.44 -32.49
C ASP A 415 12.72 1.51 -32.92
N THR A 416 13.03 0.41 -33.62
CA THR A 416 12.03 -0.58 -34.08
C THR A 416 11.37 -1.38 -32.96
N LEU A 417 12.01 -1.50 -31.79
CA LEU A 417 11.51 -2.26 -30.63
C LEU A 417 10.97 -1.36 -29.52
N ARG A 418 11.19 -0.04 -29.60
CA ARG A 418 10.84 0.91 -28.52
C ARG A 418 9.35 1.28 -28.50
N HIS A 419 8.66 1.13 -29.63
CA HIS A 419 7.23 1.45 -29.77
C HIS A 419 6.86 2.88 -29.31
N ASP A 420 7.72 3.88 -29.56
CA ASP A 420 7.55 5.25 -29.07
C ASP A 420 6.20 5.86 -29.45
N SER A 421 5.76 5.63 -30.68
CA SER A 421 4.49 6.19 -31.19
C SER A 421 3.25 5.61 -30.50
N LEU A 422 3.37 4.43 -29.89
CA LEU A 422 2.33 3.79 -29.09
C LEU A 422 2.41 4.28 -27.64
N PHE A 423 3.61 4.25 -27.03
CA PHE A 423 3.79 4.69 -25.66
C PHE A 423 3.63 6.21 -25.49
N ALA A 424 3.74 7.01 -26.54
CA ALA A 424 3.48 8.45 -26.52
C ALA A 424 1.98 8.81 -26.49
N ILE A 425 1.07 7.86 -26.69
CA ILE A 425 -0.37 8.13 -26.64
C ILE A 425 -0.73 8.56 -25.20
N PRO A 426 -1.26 9.78 -24.99
CA PRO A 426 -1.59 10.26 -23.66
C PRO A 426 -2.77 9.49 -23.07
N ALA A 427 -2.78 9.33 -21.75
CA ALA A 427 -3.95 8.82 -21.05
C ALA A 427 -5.14 9.78 -21.24
N PRO A 428 -6.37 9.27 -21.40
CA PRO A 428 -7.54 10.12 -21.44
C PRO A 428 -7.69 10.86 -20.11
N VAL A 429 -7.77 12.19 -20.17
CA VAL A 429 -8.07 13.01 -18.99
C VAL A 429 -9.58 13.06 -18.84
N ASN A 430 -10.09 12.44 -17.79
CA ASN A 430 -11.50 12.58 -17.43
C ASN A 430 -11.68 13.90 -16.69
N ASN A 431 -12.30 14.88 -17.34
CA ASN A 431 -12.75 16.10 -16.68
C ASN A 431 -14.05 15.80 -15.94
N ASP A 432 -13.91 15.35 -14.70
CA ASP A 432 -15.06 15.15 -13.85
C ASP A 432 -15.61 16.52 -13.40
N PRO A 433 -16.92 16.78 -13.56
CA PRO A 433 -17.54 18.04 -13.20
C PRO A 433 -17.37 18.43 -11.72
N TRP A 434 -17.25 17.44 -10.84
CA TRP A 434 -17.17 17.62 -9.40
C TRP A 434 -15.71 17.60 -8.91
N MET A 435 -14.85 16.81 -9.56
CA MET A 435 -13.49 16.51 -9.12
C MET A 435 -12.39 17.18 -9.96
N GLY A 436 -12.76 17.82 -11.08
CA GLY A 436 -11.83 18.41 -12.04
C GLY A 436 -11.13 17.37 -12.93
N PRO A 437 -10.01 17.73 -13.59
CA PRO A 437 -9.24 16.78 -14.40
C PRO A 437 -8.65 15.69 -13.50
N MET A 438 -9.21 14.48 -13.61
CA MET A 438 -8.70 13.30 -12.93
C MET A 438 -7.63 12.65 -13.80
N SER A 439 -6.38 12.80 -13.41
CA SER A 439 -5.28 11.96 -13.91
C SER A 439 -5.07 10.75 -13.00
N GLN A 440 -4.66 9.64 -13.61
CA GLN A 440 -4.22 8.44 -12.89
C GLN A 440 -2.72 8.50 -12.57
N ASP A 441 -2.14 9.71 -12.58
CA ASP A 441 -0.72 9.87 -12.34
C ASP A 441 -0.39 9.56 -10.89
N MET A 442 0.73 8.89 -10.68
CA MET A 442 1.30 8.68 -9.37
C MET A 442 2.71 9.25 -9.40
N PHE A 443 3.08 9.94 -8.33
CA PHE A 443 4.41 10.50 -8.17
C PHE A 443 5.16 9.75 -7.08
N ILE A 444 6.49 9.68 -7.18
CA ILE A 444 7.33 9.07 -6.16
C ILE A 444 8.36 10.08 -5.70
N ALA A 445 8.40 10.34 -4.40
CA ALA A 445 9.42 11.17 -3.77
C ALA A 445 10.44 10.30 -3.03
N SER A 446 11.72 10.62 -3.17
CA SER A 446 12.81 10.02 -2.42
C SER A 446 13.18 10.88 -1.22
N PHE A 447 13.34 10.26 -0.05
CA PHE A 447 13.77 10.89 1.18
C PHE A 447 15.07 10.25 1.68
N PRO A 448 15.98 11.03 2.28
CA PRO A 448 17.27 10.53 2.77
C PRO A 448 17.18 9.85 4.14
N SER A 449 16.03 9.88 4.80
CA SER A 449 15.82 9.35 6.15
C SER A 449 14.37 8.92 6.37
N VAL A 450 14.16 7.86 7.15
CA VAL A 450 12.82 7.38 7.55
C VAL A 450 12.01 8.48 8.23
N GLU A 451 12.63 9.30 9.06
CA GLU A 451 11.96 10.35 9.83
C GLU A 451 11.32 11.41 8.92
N LYS A 452 12.02 11.83 7.86
CA LYS A 452 11.47 12.77 6.87
C LYS A 452 10.35 12.15 6.04
N ALA A 453 10.57 10.93 5.52
CA ALA A 453 9.55 10.19 4.78
C ALA A 453 8.27 10.03 5.61
N ARG A 454 8.43 9.68 6.88
CA ARG A 454 7.34 9.58 7.85
C ARG A 454 6.64 10.92 8.06
N THR A 455 7.36 12.00 8.31
CA THR A 455 6.72 13.31 8.51
C THR A 455 5.93 13.71 7.27
N ALA A 456 6.41 13.38 6.08
CA ALA A 456 5.68 13.60 4.85
C ALA A 456 4.37 12.80 4.80
N VAL A 457 4.44 11.47 5.01
CA VAL A 457 3.24 10.63 5.04
C VAL A 457 2.29 11.04 6.17
N ALA A 458 2.77 11.31 7.38
CA ALA A 458 1.92 11.69 8.51
C ALA A 458 1.22 13.04 8.33
N SER A 459 1.79 13.96 7.54
CA SER A 459 1.18 15.26 7.26
C SER A 459 0.17 15.22 6.12
N ASN A 460 0.24 14.20 5.25
CA ASN A 460 -0.54 14.12 4.01
C ASN A 460 -1.08 12.71 3.73
N SER A 461 -1.40 11.92 4.76
CA SER A 461 -2.03 10.60 4.60
C SER A 461 -3.30 10.49 5.42
N CYS A 462 -4.30 9.87 4.81
CA CYS A 462 -5.62 9.68 5.40
C CYS A 462 -6.06 8.21 5.39
N GLN A 463 -5.11 7.30 5.17
CA GLN A 463 -5.40 5.87 4.99
C GLN A 463 -5.95 5.18 6.24
N MET A 464 -5.65 5.69 7.45
CA MET A 464 -5.99 5.02 8.71
C MET A 464 -7.05 5.75 9.53
N ASN A 465 -7.04 7.09 9.53
CA ASN A 465 -7.98 7.92 10.27
C ASN A 465 -8.46 9.06 9.35
N TRP A 466 -9.66 8.90 8.80
CA TRP A 466 -10.28 9.98 8.04
C TRP A 466 -10.53 11.17 8.97
N THR A 467 -10.07 12.35 8.56
CA THR A 467 -10.33 13.63 9.23
C THR A 467 -10.81 14.65 8.19
N PRO A 468 -11.58 15.69 8.56
CA PRO A 468 -12.01 16.70 7.59
C PRO A 468 -10.85 17.40 6.86
N ALA A 469 -9.65 17.46 7.46
CA ALA A 469 -8.45 17.99 6.81
C ALA A 469 -8.05 17.18 5.56
N CYS A 470 -8.41 15.89 5.50
CA CYS A 470 -8.16 15.01 4.37
C CYS A 470 -8.83 15.48 3.08
N GLU A 471 -9.97 16.18 3.17
CA GLU A 471 -10.68 16.73 2.01
C GLU A 471 -10.01 18.00 1.46
N SER A 472 -9.00 18.54 2.14
CA SER A 472 -8.26 19.73 1.70
C SER A 472 -6.85 19.42 1.21
N MET A 473 -6.39 18.18 1.36
CA MET A 473 -5.04 17.77 0.96
C MET A 473 -4.98 17.53 -0.55
N PRO A 474 -4.01 18.11 -1.28
CA PRO A 474 -3.92 17.95 -2.74
C PRO A 474 -3.45 16.55 -3.16
N PHE A 475 -2.67 15.86 -2.32
CA PHE A 475 -2.15 14.52 -2.57
C PHE A 475 -2.33 13.63 -1.34
N SER A 476 -2.56 12.35 -1.58
CA SER A 476 -2.53 11.29 -0.58
C SER A 476 -1.19 10.58 -0.67
N LEU A 477 -0.42 10.63 0.42
CA LEU A 477 0.91 10.05 0.49
C LEU A 477 0.90 8.67 1.17
N GLY A 478 1.76 7.77 0.71
CA GLY A 478 1.97 6.45 1.31
C GLY A 478 3.39 5.93 1.09
N ALA A 479 3.82 4.93 1.85
CA ALA A 479 5.10 4.27 1.59
C ALA A 479 5.05 3.57 0.23
N TYR A 480 6.12 3.69 -0.56
CA TYR A 480 6.24 3.02 -1.86
C TYR A 480 7.30 1.92 -1.84
N GLY A 481 7.01 0.82 -2.55
CA GLY A 481 7.92 -0.32 -2.74
C GLY A 481 7.97 -1.25 -1.54
N THR A 482 8.25 -0.74 -0.35
CA THR A 482 8.39 -1.54 0.89
C THR A 482 7.61 -0.94 2.05
N ASN A 483 7.13 -1.81 2.94
CA ASN A 483 6.33 -1.44 4.11
C ASN A 483 7.17 -0.91 5.29
N TYR A 484 8.21 -0.12 5.06
CA TYR A 484 9.11 0.35 6.12
C TYR A 484 8.44 1.31 7.12
N LEU A 485 7.33 1.97 6.74
CA LEU A 485 6.56 2.85 7.63
C LEU A 485 5.47 2.11 8.42
N THR A 486 4.95 0.98 7.93
CA THR A 486 3.80 0.31 8.56
C THR A 486 4.12 -0.22 9.95
N VAL A 487 5.36 -0.68 10.17
CA VAL A 487 5.78 -1.21 11.46
C VAL A 487 5.76 -0.13 12.52
N ASP A 488 6.27 1.04 12.20
CA ASP A 488 6.34 2.11 13.18
C ASP A 488 4.96 2.76 13.42
N ASP A 489 4.09 2.75 12.41
CA ASP A 489 2.69 3.13 12.57
C ASP A 489 1.91 2.13 13.45
N ILE A 490 2.12 0.82 13.29
CA ILE A 490 1.58 -0.22 14.19
C ILE A 490 2.06 0.03 15.62
N VAL A 491 3.35 0.28 15.80
CA VAL A 491 3.93 0.54 17.14
C VAL A 491 3.36 1.81 17.75
N ARG A 492 3.16 2.87 16.97
CA ARG A 492 2.57 4.13 17.43
C ARG A 492 1.10 3.98 17.81
N GLN A 493 0.33 3.21 17.05
CA GLN A 493 -1.08 2.92 17.35
C GLN A 493 -1.23 2.02 18.58
N LEU A 494 -0.30 1.05 18.75
CA LEU A 494 -0.25 0.22 19.94
C LEU A 494 0.33 0.95 21.15
N ARG A 495 1.10 2.02 20.98
CA ARG A 495 1.71 2.79 22.08
C ARG A 495 0.71 3.24 23.16
N PRO A 496 -0.43 3.89 22.86
CA PRO A 496 -1.41 4.24 23.89
C PRO A 496 -1.99 3.00 24.58
N VAL A 497 -2.19 1.89 23.85
CA VAL A 497 -2.66 0.63 24.42
C VAL A 497 -1.61 0.03 25.37
N ILE A 498 -0.36 -0.06 24.94
CA ILE A 498 0.77 -0.55 25.74
C ILE A 498 0.96 0.33 26.98
N LEU A 499 0.91 1.65 26.85
CA LEU A 499 1.01 2.56 28.00
C LEU A 499 -0.16 2.40 28.96
N THR A 500 -1.38 2.19 28.46
CA THR A 500 -2.57 1.93 29.28
C THR A 500 -2.42 0.61 30.04
N LEU A 501 -2.04 -0.47 29.35
CA LEU A 501 -1.76 -1.77 29.97
C LEU A 501 -0.63 -1.67 31.01
N LEU A 502 0.41 -0.88 30.73
CA LEU A 502 1.50 -0.61 31.64
C LEU A 502 1.02 0.12 32.89
N ILE A 503 0.16 1.14 32.77
CA ILE A 503 -0.45 1.83 33.92
C ILE A 503 -1.28 0.86 34.76
N ILE A 504 -2.09 0.00 34.13
CA ILE A 504 -2.89 -1.02 34.82
C ILE A 504 -1.96 -1.99 35.57
N ALA A 505 -0.92 -2.50 34.91
CA ALA A 505 0.06 -3.40 35.50
C ALA A 505 0.80 -2.76 36.69
N PHE A 506 1.25 -1.51 36.55
CA PHE A 506 1.86 -0.76 37.66
C PHE A 506 0.91 -0.57 38.83
N THR A 507 -0.37 -0.29 38.57
CA THR A 507 -1.39 -0.12 39.61
C THR A 507 -1.60 -1.42 40.38
N ILE A 508 -1.78 -2.54 39.67
CA ILE A 508 -1.95 -3.86 40.29
C ILE A 508 -0.70 -4.23 41.11
N ALA A 509 0.49 -4.07 40.54
CA ALA A 509 1.74 -4.35 41.23
C ALA A 509 1.92 -3.47 42.48
N THR A 510 1.54 -2.19 42.41
CA THR A 510 1.56 -1.27 43.56
C THR A 510 0.68 -1.78 44.69
N ILE A 511 -0.55 -2.22 44.39
CA ILE A 511 -1.50 -2.74 45.39
C ILE A 511 -0.96 -4.03 46.02
N ILE A 512 -0.39 -4.93 45.21
CA ILE A 512 0.19 -6.18 45.70
C ILE A 512 1.36 -5.91 46.65
N ILE A 513 2.30 -5.03 46.25
CA ILE A 513 3.45 -4.65 47.08
C ILE A 513 2.97 -3.93 48.35
N TRP A 514 1.99 -3.04 48.24
CA TRP A 514 1.41 -2.32 49.38
C TRP A 514 0.79 -3.30 50.40
N ALA A 515 -0.07 -4.22 49.96
CA ALA A 515 -0.71 -5.21 50.82
C ALA A 515 0.32 -6.14 51.47
N MET A 516 1.32 -6.59 50.69
CA MET A 516 2.40 -7.44 51.16
C MET A 516 3.24 -6.72 52.22
N MET A 517 3.62 -5.47 51.96
CA MET A 517 4.42 -4.67 52.88
C MET A 517 3.65 -4.33 54.15
N GLY A 518 2.35 -4.05 54.04
CA GLY A 518 1.45 -3.87 55.19
C GLY A 518 1.44 -5.10 56.09
N ARG A 519 1.35 -6.32 55.52
CA ARG A 519 1.49 -7.56 56.30
C ARG A 519 2.89 -7.76 56.88
N VAL A 520 3.95 -7.51 56.13
CA VAL A 520 5.33 -7.66 56.64
C VAL A 520 5.58 -6.74 57.84
N MET A 521 5.10 -5.50 57.79
CA MET A 521 5.19 -4.58 58.91
C MET A 521 4.29 -4.99 60.08
N ALA A 522 3.13 -5.58 59.81
CA ALA A 522 2.23 -6.09 60.85
C ALA A 522 2.82 -7.30 61.59
N ASP A 523 3.43 -8.24 60.87
CA ASP A 523 4.09 -9.42 61.45
C ASP A 523 5.34 -9.05 62.26
N SER A 524 5.97 -7.90 61.96
CA SER A 524 7.19 -7.41 62.62
C SER A 524 6.94 -6.28 63.64
N ARG A 525 5.72 -6.18 64.19
CA ARG A 525 5.37 -5.13 65.17
C ARG A 525 6.23 -5.21 66.44
N ARG A 526 6.35 -6.40 67.03
CA ARG A 526 7.15 -6.63 68.24
C ARG A 526 8.63 -6.28 68.04
N GLU A 527 9.22 -6.70 66.92
CA GLU A 527 10.59 -6.33 66.53
C GLU A 527 10.76 -4.81 66.47
N THR A 528 9.80 -4.12 65.87
CA THR A 528 9.80 -2.66 65.71
C THR A 528 9.68 -1.95 67.07
N ALA A 529 8.85 -2.47 67.99
CA ALA A 529 8.72 -1.94 69.33
C ALA A 529 9.99 -2.13 70.18
N VAL A 530 10.64 -3.30 70.07
CA VAL A 530 11.93 -3.58 70.71
C VAL A 530 13.02 -2.62 70.22
N PHE A 531 13.12 -2.38 68.91
CA PHE A 531 14.10 -1.41 68.38
C PHE A 531 13.85 0.02 68.88
N ARG A 532 12.57 0.42 69.05
CA ARG A 532 12.23 1.73 69.64
C ARG A 532 12.56 1.79 71.13
N ALA A 533 12.36 0.70 71.88
CA ALA A 533 12.69 0.61 73.30
C ALA A 533 14.20 0.69 73.55
N ILE A 534 15.02 0.19 72.62
CA ILE A 534 16.50 0.25 72.66
C ILE A 534 17.02 1.63 72.16
N GLY A 535 16.13 2.53 71.72
CA GLY A 535 16.48 3.92 71.37
C GLY A 535 16.63 4.22 69.87
N ALA A 536 16.15 3.36 68.97
CA ALA A 536 16.15 3.65 67.53
C ALA A 536 15.19 4.79 67.17
N LYS A 537 15.65 5.72 66.31
CA LYS A 537 14.81 6.83 65.82
C LYS A 537 13.79 6.32 64.80
N ARG A 538 12.72 7.10 64.61
CA ARG A 538 11.69 6.85 63.58
C ARG A 538 12.28 6.77 62.16
N SER A 539 13.31 7.59 61.89
CA SER A 539 14.09 7.60 60.65
C SER A 539 14.85 6.28 60.42
N ASP A 540 15.39 5.70 61.49
CA ASP A 540 16.24 4.52 61.40
C ASP A 540 15.40 3.29 61.02
N ILE A 541 14.19 3.20 61.58
CA ILE A 541 13.20 2.17 61.23
C ILE A 541 12.71 2.37 59.79
N ALA A 542 12.51 3.62 59.36
CA ALA A 542 12.15 3.94 57.99
C ALA A 542 13.24 3.49 57.01
N ALA A 543 14.50 3.74 57.32
CA ALA A 543 15.63 3.35 56.49
C ALA A 543 15.70 1.82 56.27
N VAL A 544 15.45 1.01 57.30
CA VAL A 544 15.41 -0.46 57.18
C VAL A 544 14.35 -0.92 56.18
N TYR A 545 13.13 -0.38 56.29
CA TYR A 545 12.02 -0.77 55.43
C TYR A 545 12.13 -0.22 54.00
N VAL A 546 12.65 1.00 53.83
CA VAL A 546 12.98 1.55 52.50
C VAL A 546 14.06 0.72 51.81
N THR A 547 15.12 0.35 52.53
CA THR A 547 16.18 -0.53 52.01
C THR A 547 15.63 -1.89 51.59
N TYR A 548 14.72 -2.46 52.39
CA TYR A 548 14.00 -3.68 52.04
C TYR A 548 13.19 -3.53 50.75
N SER A 549 12.45 -2.42 50.58
CA SER A 549 11.67 -2.17 49.35
C SER A 549 12.55 -2.04 48.11
N VAL A 550 13.67 -1.31 48.21
CA VAL A 550 14.66 -1.20 47.12
C VAL A 550 15.21 -2.58 46.74
N TRP A 551 15.50 -3.43 47.73
CA TRP A 551 15.96 -4.80 47.49
C TRP A 551 14.90 -5.66 46.76
N VAL A 552 13.63 -5.52 47.13
CA VAL A 552 12.52 -6.20 46.44
C VAL A 552 12.40 -5.67 45.01
N ALA A 553 12.46 -4.36 44.81
CA ALA A 553 12.41 -3.74 43.49
C ALA A 553 13.53 -4.24 42.58
N VAL A 554 14.78 -4.26 43.06
CA VAL A 554 15.94 -4.76 42.32
C VAL A 554 15.75 -6.22 41.92
N ARG A 555 15.20 -7.07 42.79
CA ARG A 555 14.89 -8.47 42.41
C ARG A 555 13.85 -8.56 41.30
N ILE A 556 12.80 -7.75 41.37
CA ILE A 556 11.77 -7.68 40.32
C ILE A 556 12.39 -7.22 39.00
N VAL A 557 13.24 -6.17 39.03
CA VAL A 557 13.97 -5.67 37.85
C VAL A 557 14.84 -6.76 37.24
N ILE A 558 15.67 -7.45 38.04
CA ILE A 558 16.54 -8.52 37.56
C ILE A 558 15.72 -9.65 36.94
N PHE A 559 14.64 -10.08 37.60
CA PHE A 559 13.77 -11.13 37.09
C PHE A 559 13.07 -10.72 35.79
N ALA A 560 12.52 -9.50 35.73
CA ALA A 560 11.85 -8.99 34.56
C ALA A 560 12.81 -8.83 33.37
N ALA A 561 14.02 -8.31 33.59
CA ALA A 561 15.05 -8.20 32.57
C ALA A 561 15.50 -9.57 32.07
N ALA A 562 15.75 -10.52 32.97
CA ALA A 562 16.12 -11.88 32.60
C ALA A 562 15.01 -12.57 31.80
N LEU A 563 13.75 -12.48 32.25
CA LEU A 563 12.62 -13.07 31.52
C LEU A 563 12.43 -12.41 30.15
N GLY A 564 12.52 -11.07 30.07
CA GLY A 564 12.42 -10.34 28.81
C GLY A 564 13.51 -10.74 27.81
N LEU A 565 14.75 -10.89 28.28
CA LEU A 565 15.88 -11.39 27.48
C LEU A 565 15.68 -12.84 27.03
N ILE A 566 15.16 -13.71 27.90
CA ILE A 566 14.87 -15.11 27.55
C ILE A 566 13.81 -15.15 26.46
N ILE A 567 12.69 -14.44 26.62
CA ILE A 567 11.62 -14.37 25.62
C ILE A 567 12.17 -13.86 24.29
N ALA A 568 12.87 -12.71 24.30
CA ALA A 568 13.39 -12.10 23.09
C ALA A 568 14.47 -12.96 22.41
N GLY A 569 15.35 -13.58 23.20
CA GLY A 569 16.38 -14.49 22.73
C GLY A 569 15.81 -15.78 22.13
N THR A 570 14.79 -16.37 22.76
CA THR A 570 14.10 -17.56 22.22
C THR A 570 13.44 -17.22 20.88
N VAL A 571 12.74 -16.11 20.77
CA VAL A 571 12.14 -15.66 19.51
C VAL A 571 13.23 -15.40 18.46
N HIS A 572 14.33 -14.76 18.83
CA HIS A 572 15.46 -14.52 17.93
C HIS A 572 16.02 -15.83 17.36
N VAL A 573 16.36 -16.80 18.22
CA VAL A 573 16.94 -18.08 17.77
C VAL A 573 15.97 -18.88 16.89
N LEU A 574 14.67 -18.84 17.18
CA LEU A 574 13.67 -19.61 16.44
C LEU A 574 13.28 -18.98 15.09
N PHE A 575 13.29 -17.65 15.00
CA PHE A 575 12.68 -16.93 13.87
C PHE A 575 13.60 -15.98 13.10
N ALA A 576 14.80 -15.63 13.59
CA ALA A 576 15.68 -14.66 12.93
C ALA A 576 16.08 -15.08 11.51
N ASP A 577 16.46 -16.34 11.30
CA ASP A 577 16.85 -16.86 9.98
C ASP A 577 15.68 -16.82 8.98
N ARG A 578 14.47 -17.17 9.44
CA ARG A 578 13.24 -17.12 8.62
C ARG A 578 12.86 -15.68 8.26
N ALA A 579 12.91 -14.77 9.24
CA ALA A 579 12.64 -13.36 9.03
C ALA A 579 13.67 -12.71 8.10
N THR A 580 14.95 -13.09 8.22
CA THR A 580 16.02 -12.65 7.32
C THR A 580 15.69 -13.05 5.89
N LYS A 581 15.39 -14.32 5.63
CA LYS A 581 15.07 -14.81 4.28
C LYS A 581 13.82 -14.15 3.66
N THR A 582 12.81 -13.89 4.49
CA THR A 582 11.60 -13.16 4.07
C THR A 582 11.94 -11.72 3.71
N ALA A 583 12.78 -11.06 4.51
CA ALA A 583 13.27 -9.71 4.21
C ALA A 583 14.13 -9.66 2.95
N GLN A 584 15.03 -10.63 2.74
CA GLN A 584 15.82 -10.73 1.52
C GLN A 584 14.96 -10.86 0.26
N LEU A 585 13.87 -11.64 0.31
CA LEU A 585 12.93 -11.77 -0.80
C LEU A 585 12.20 -10.45 -1.10
N ALA A 586 11.64 -9.83 -0.06
CA ALA A 586 10.86 -8.61 -0.23
C ALA A 586 11.72 -7.40 -0.66
N TYR A 587 12.85 -7.20 0.00
CA TYR A 587 13.73 -6.07 -0.28
C TYR A 587 14.70 -6.33 -1.45
N ALA A 588 14.68 -7.53 -2.05
CA ALA A 588 15.66 -8.02 -3.04
C ALA A 588 17.13 -7.86 -2.63
N VAL A 589 17.39 -7.81 -1.33
CA VAL A 589 18.74 -7.76 -0.77
C VAL A 589 19.21 -9.19 -0.58
N PHE A 590 19.91 -9.76 -1.57
CA PHE A 590 20.39 -11.15 -1.52
C PHE A 590 21.82 -11.32 -0.99
N THR A 591 22.36 -10.28 -0.36
CA THR A 591 23.66 -10.28 0.29
C THR A 591 23.64 -11.01 1.65
N PRO A 592 24.80 -11.48 2.15
CA PRO A 592 24.89 -12.14 3.46
C PRO A 592 24.48 -11.24 4.63
N GLU A 593 24.67 -9.94 4.47
CA GLU A 593 24.23 -8.89 5.40
C GLU A 593 23.23 -7.97 4.68
N PRO A 594 22.18 -7.47 5.35
CA PRO A 594 21.96 -7.48 6.79
C PRO A 594 21.23 -8.75 7.24
N THR A 595 21.32 -9.05 8.54
CA THR A 595 20.54 -10.13 9.16
C THR A 595 19.42 -9.54 10.02
N PHE A 596 18.29 -10.24 10.09
CA PHE A 596 17.16 -9.80 10.88
C PHE A 596 17.40 -10.11 12.36
N SER A 597 17.46 -9.07 13.19
CA SER A 597 17.64 -9.18 14.64
C SER A 597 16.43 -8.64 15.39
N PHE A 598 15.77 -9.50 16.14
CA PHE A 598 14.71 -9.11 17.07
C PHE A 598 15.23 -8.49 18.38
N LEU A 599 16.54 -8.30 18.57
CA LEU A 599 17.09 -7.79 19.82
C LEU A 599 17.33 -6.27 19.73
N GLY A 600 16.43 -5.48 20.34
CA GLY A 600 16.56 -4.04 20.48
C GLY A 600 16.64 -3.57 21.93
N PHE A 601 17.62 -2.71 22.23
CA PHE A 601 17.86 -2.21 23.59
C PHE A 601 17.76 -0.68 23.70
N ARG A 602 17.52 0.02 22.59
CA ARG A 602 17.63 1.48 22.54
C ARG A 602 16.30 2.19 22.83
N ASN A 603 15.23 1.44 23.01
CA ASN A 603 13.91 1.99 23.28
C ASN A 603 13.80 2.59 24.71
N PRO A 604 13.42 3.88 24.86
CA PRO A 604 13.27 4.51 26.18
C PRO A 604 12.16 3.88 27.04
N VAL A 605 11.17 3.22 26.43
CA VAL A 605 10.09 2.53 27.15
C VAL A 605 10.63 1.38 27.99
N LEU A 606 11.68 0.68 27.53
CA LEU A 606 12.33 -0.38 28.30
C LEU A 606 12.89 0.17 29.62
N TRP A 607 13.59 1.30 29.55
CA TRP A 607 14.14 1.97 30.73
C TRP A 607 13.06 2.55 31.63
N LEU A 608 11.94 3.03 31.07
CA LEU A 608 10.77 3.43 31.84
C LEU A 608 10.13 2.27 32.60
N ILE A 609 10.05 1.07 32.01
CA ILE A 609 9.56 -0.13 32.71
C ILE A 609 10.49 -0.47 33.87
N LEU A 610 11.80 -0.59 33.61
CA LEU A 610 12.78 -1.01 34.63
C LEU A 610 12.92 0.03 35.76
N GLY A 611 13.03 1.32 35.42
CA GLY A 611 13.09 2.41 36.40
C GLY A 611 11.76 2.62 37.13
N GLY A 612 10.64 2.44 36.43
CA GLY A 612 9.29 2.55 36.98
C GLY A 612 9.04 1.55 38.10
N ILE A 613 9.59 0.33 38.03
CA ILE A 613 9.49 -0.68 39.10
C ILE A 613 10.04 -0.15 40.42
N VAL A 614 11.19 0.54 40.36
CA VAL A 614 11.84 1.11 41.55
C VAL A 614 10.99 2.24 42.13
N VAL A 615 10.56 3.17 41.30
CA VAL A 615 9.70 4.30 41.72
C VAL A 615 8.39 3.79 42.32
N MET A 616 7.73 2.84 41.66
CA MET A 616 6.49 2.24 42.12
C MET A 616 6.66 1.51 43.46
N SER A 617 7.75 0.79 43.65
CA SER A 617 8.03 0.09 44.92
C SER A 617 8.24 1.06 46.09
N LEU A 618 8.81 2.24 45.83
CA LEU A 618 8.94 3.32 46.82
C LEU A 618 7.61 4.01 47.13
N ILE A 619 6.73 4.17 46.14
CA ILE A 619 5.39 4.71 46.37
C ILE A 619 4.56 3.71 47.20
N ALA A 620 4.57 2.43 46.84
CA ALA A 620 3.80 1.37 47.49
C ALA A 620 4.10 1.20 48.99
N ILE A 621 5.34 1.42 49.41
CA ILE A 621 5.75 1.31 50.82
C ILE A 621 5.37 2.53 51.67
N THR A 622 5.08 3.68 51.06
CA THR A 622 4.87 4.93 51.80
C THR A 622 3.66 4.86 52.75
N PRO A 623 2.46 4.41 52.33
CA PRO A 623 1.30 4.31 53.23
C PRO A 623 1.49 3.39 54.44
N PRO A 624 1.96 2.12 54.30
CA PRO A 624 2.14 1.24 55.45
C PRO A 624 3.27 1.74 56.37
N LEU A 625 4.32 2.35 55.80
CA LEU A 625 5.43 2.90 56.56
C LEU A 625 4.99 4.05 57.48
N LEU A 626 4.25 5.02 56.92
CA LEU A 626 3.72 6.15 57.69
C LEU A 626 2.80 5.68 58.81
N ARG A 627 1.95 4.67 58.54
CA ARG A 627 1.07 4.09 59.56
C ARG A 627 1.85 3.36 60.65
N ASN A 628 2.96 2.70 60.32
CA ASN A 628 3.78 1.97 61.28
C ASN A 628 4.55 2.92 62.22
N ILE A 629 5.21 3.95 61.66
CA ILE A 629 6.04 4.90 62.42
C ILE A 629 5.24 5.71 63.46
N ARG A 630 3.96 5.96 63.19
CA ARG A 630 3.04 6.72 64.06
C ARG A 630 2.45 5.90 65.22
N ARG A 631 2.65 4.58 65.27
CA ARG A 631 2.10 3.72 66.34
C ARG A 631 2.82 3.90 67.66
N ASN A 632 2.13 3.59 68.76
CA ASN A 632 2.68 3.68 70.12
C ASN A 632 3.36 2.34 70.49
N PRO A 633 4.67 2.35 70.82
CA PRO A 633 5.41 1.13 71.15
C PRO A 633 4.84 0.34 72.34
N ILE A 634 4.18 1.01 73.30
CA ILE A 634 3.59 0.35 74.48
C ILE A 634 2.40 -0.52 74.07
N LYS A 635 1.58 -0.06 73.11
CA LYS A 635 0.45 -0.84 72.59
C LYS A 635 0.92 -2.03 71.76
N ASP A 636 1.94 -1.82 70.93
CA ASP A 636 2.51 -2.88 70.08
C ASP A 636 3.25 -3.98 70.87
N MET A 637 3.63 -3.74 72.14
CA MET A 637 4.15 -4.78 73.05
C MET A 637 3.06 -5.49 73.86
N ARG A 638 1.86 -4.89 73.96
CA ARG A 638 0.75 -5.38 74.79
C ARG A 638 -0.29 -6.18 73.99
N ASP A 639 -0.48 -5.82 72.72
CA ASP A 639 -1.43 -6.49 71.82
C ASP A 639 -0.75 -7.70 71.13
N GLU A 640 -0.54 -8.76 71.91
CA GLU A 640 -0.55 -10.19 71.51
C GLU A 640 -0.60 -11.09 72.75
#